data_AF-A0A9P8NJJ8-F1
#
_entry.id   AF-A0A9P8NJJ8-F1
#
_cell.length_a   1.000
_cell.length_b   1.000
_cell.length_c   1.000
_cell.angle_alpha   90.00
_cell.angle_beta   90.00
_cell.angle_gamma   90.00
#
_symmetry.space_group_name_H-M   'P 1'
#
loop_
_entity.id
_entity.type
_entity.pdbx_description
1 polymer ?
#
loop_
_entity_poly.entity_id
_entity_poly.type
_entity_poly.pdbx_seq_one_letter_code
_entity_poly.pdbx_strand_id
1 'polypeptide(L)'
;MGFEMSAVRYMLDDEHPHLPTKQGNSNLYILGELSGHNVVIAWLPGTQGKGAAAIVANNMQRTFASIKWRLLVGIGGGVPSRTHDIRLGDIVVSMPEGPFGGVVQYDLGKDVEDGFTLKGFLLPPPPILRSAVEKFCKNSLALQITNSHQQTRMFSSNQITLMYLIRSAMKRSKTGREIGDILCFEMEAAGIMTEFPCIAIHGISDYADSHKSDIWQNYAAAAAAGCAKELLSYLNPEDRQVQPKLTLQQPLPGGFNLSRGLPGSANISTPRKGSPAQRSTILGQHLSSGIPSLSEEQKRMLLDSLKFDQIDARQMTIKKAHTKTCKWLLYKPEYLDWLDNTKLSEHHGFLWMKGKPGTGKSTIMKFALINARKTMKDKIIISFFFNARGGGLETSTVGMYRALLSEILERVPELHELKIGNSNLAMQIRGELEEKASGVFMWVVLVMGILNKAYDGGRVRALRQLLRSIPGDLHELFRDILTRDSHNRHELLLCIQWLLFAKQPLKSEELYFAILSGIEPGALTEWDTDVDTINVIRRFILSSSKGLAEITQSKAPAVQFIHESVRDFLLKENGLCRIWPDLGGNLQGQSHDQLKQCCLTYMNVDVSKHVDLSEPLAKASSTEAANLRESIAKMFPFLEYAVRNVLYHTNAAEGSGIAQGDFIQDFQFPYWVQLDNLFEKHEVRRHTQNVRLLYILAEGNLSNLIRVHPSVLSCLDMEGERYKFPFFASLATGSGKAVRTFMQAYAANMPPESRLRALCDKYCQNGSRNPSLRRDFRFSDRRTILSCIAELGDEVIFEFLLETGKFTPDSKDKDGRTPLSWAAAKGNETIVKLLLATNQVDPDSKDKDGRTPLSWAAGQGNETIVKLLLATGQVDPDSKDKDGWTPLSWAVVHGDKVVFKLSPPTCHVDPGSKDKDAAKRSEAIIKLLKPPTVL
;
A
#
# COMPACT_ATOMS: atom_id res chain seq x y z
N MET A 1 12.78 -5.46 -1.90
CA MET A 1 12.86 -6.74 -1.17
C MET A 1 11.63 -6.84 -0.29
N GLY A 2 11.08 -8.05 -0.11
CA GLY A 2 9.99 -8.27 0.88
C GLY A 2 10.48 -8.13 2.31
N PHE A 3 9.56 -7.90 3.25
CA PHE A 3 9.90 -7.66 4.66
C PHE A 3 10.53 -8.91 5.32
N GLU A 4 10.12 -10.13 4.96
CA GLU A 4 10.71 -11.35 5.52
C GLU A 4 12.18 -11.47 5.12
N MET A 5 12.51 -11.09 3.87
CA MET A 5 13.90 -11.07 3.40
C MET A 5 14.75 -10.03 4.14
N SER A 6 14.20 -8.85 4.46
CA SER A 6 14.89 -7.86 5.27
C SER A 6 15.14 -8.37 6.71
N ALA A 7 14.16 -9.05 7.31
CA ALA A 7 14.28 -9.62 8.65
C ALA A 7 15.35 -10.73 8.71
N VAL A 8 15.34 -11.68 7.77
CA VAL A 8 16.34 -12.76 7.72
C VAL A 8 17.73 -12.21 7.37
N ARG A 9 17.84 -11.24 6.46
CA ARG A 9 19.13 -10.60 6.14
C ARG A 9 19.75 -9.89 7.36
N TYR A 10 18.94 -9.28 8.21
CA TYR A 10 19.40 -8.64 9.46
C TYR A 10 19.87 -9.66 10.52
N MET A 11 19.55 -10.95 10.36
CA MET A 11 20.01 -12.04 11.23
C MET A 11 21.34 -12.67 10.78
N LEU A 12 21.86 -12.33 9.60
CA LEU A 12 23.20 -12.74 9.18
C LEU A 12 24.25 -12.16 10.12
N ASP A 13 25.28 -12.95 10.44
CA ASP A 13 26.47 -12.48 11.15
C ASP A 13 27.40 -11.73 10.18
N ASP A 14 27.57 -12.25 8.97
CA ASP A 14 28.28 -11.62 7.84
C ASP A 14 27.55 -11.89 6.51
N GLU A 15 27.61 -10.95 5.56
CA GLU A 15 27.05 -11.11 4.21
C GLU A 15 28.16 -11.38 3.18
N HIS A 16 28.02 -12.45 2.40
CA HIS A 16 29.02 -12.89 1.43
C HIS A 16 28.80 -12.26 0.03
N PRO A 17 29.86 -12.09 -0.78
CA PRO A 17 29.75 -11.56 -2.13
C PRO A 17 28.79 -12.36 -3.02
N HIS A 18 28.04 -11.66 -3.88
CA HIS A 18 27.12 -12.29 -4.82
C HIS A 18 27.84 -13.21 -5.83
N LEU A 19 27.27 -14.39 -6.09
CA LEU A 19 27.71 -15.27 -7.17
C LEU A 19 27.11 -14.84 -8.52
N PRO A 20 27.82 -15.02 -9.64
CA PRO A 20 27.29 -14.74 -10.97
C PRO A 20 26.10 -15.65 -11.31
N THR A 21 25.04 -15.07 -11.85
CA THR A 21 23.77 -15.74 -12.15
C THR A 21 23.93 -16.77 -13.26
N LYS A 22 23.63 -18.05 -12.99
CA LYS A 22 23.58 -19.10 -14.01
C LYS A 22 22.38 -18.89 -14.95
N GLN A 23 22.57 -19.06 -16.26
CA GLN A 23 21.46 -19.02 -17.24
C GLN A 23 20.34 -19.99 -16.84
N GLY A 24 19.08 -19.54 -16.96
CA GLY A 24 17.88 -20.32 -16.64
C GLY A 24 17.46 -20.31 -15.17
N ASN A 25 18.14 -19.58 -14.28
CA ASN A 25 17.79 -19.46 -12.86
C ASN A 25 17.16 -18.10 -12.56
N SER A 26 15.90 -18.08 -12.14
CA SER A 26 15.15 -16.86 -11.81
C SER A 26 15.20 -16.46 -10.33
N ASN A 27 15.83 -17.27 -9.47
CA ASN A 27 15.91 -16.99 -8.05
C ASN A 27 16.92 -15.87 -7.73
N LEU A 28 16.55 -14.98 -6.82
CA LEU A 28 17.49 -14.08 -6.15
C LEU A 28 18.02 -14.76 -4.88
N TYR A 29 19.35 -14.86 -4.75
CA TYR A 29 20.02 -15.43 -3.58
C TYR A 29 20.77 -14.37 -2.79
N ILE A 30 20.66 -14.44 -1.46
CA ILE A 30 21.58 -13.80 -0.52
C ILE A 30 22.45 -14.90 0.09
N LEU A 31 23.74 -14.62 0.22
CA LEU A 31 24.75 -15.52 0.75
C LEU A 31 25.33 -14.89 2.02
N GLY A 32 25.67 -15.69 3.02
CA GLY A 32 26.25 -15.17 4.26
C GLY A 32 26.60 -16.25 5.26
N GLU A 33 26.94 -15.82 6.46
CA GLU A 33 27.15 -16.66 7.63
C GLU A 33 26.08 -16.39 8.68
N LEU A 34 25.64 -17.44 9.38
CA LEU A 34 24.66 -17.35 10.45
C LEU A 34 24.89 -18.48 11.47
N SER A 35 25.21 -18.09 12.71
CA SER A 35 25.60 -18.96 13.84
C SER A 35 26.73 -19.94 13.50
N GLY A 36 27.77 -19.48 12.80
CA GLY A 36 28.92 -20.31 12.39
C GLY A 36 28.68 -21.18 11.15
N HIS A 37 27.51 -21.07 10.51
CA HIS A 37 27.15 -21.85 9.34
C HIS A 37 27.02 -20.98 8.09
N ASN A 38 27.57 -21.46 6.97
CA ASN A 38 27.39 -20.83 5.67
C ASN A 38 25.95 -21.04 5.18
N VAL A 39 25.21 -19.97 4.93
CA VAL A 39 23.79 -20.00 4.55
C VAL A 39 23.54 -19.44 3.14
N VAL A 40 22.51 -20.00 2.49
CA VAL A 40 21.96 -19.54 1.22
C VAL A 40 20.48 -19.24 1.45
N ILE A 41 20.08 -17.98 1.27
CA ILE A 41 18.70 -17.52 1.46
C ILE A 41 18.13 -17.18 0.09
N ALA A 42 16.93 -17.67 -0.24
CA ALA A 42 16.18 -17.27 -1.42
C ALA A 42 14.80 -16.73 -1.03
N TRP A 43 14.31 -15.75 -1.76
CA TRP A 43 12.97 -15.17 -1.56
C TRP A 43 11.95 -15.81 -2.50
N LEU A 44 10.70 -15.94 -2.03
CA LEU A 44 9.57 -16.29 -2.90
C LEU A 44 9.11 -15.03 -3.65
N PRO A 45 9.13 -14.98 -4.99
CA PRO A 45 8.65 -13.81 -5.74
C PRO A 45 7.16 -13.57 -5.51
N GLY A 46 6.70 -12.34 -5.72
CA GLY A 46 5.43 -11.75 -5.23
C GLY A 46 4.09 -12.38 -5.63
N THR A 47 4.07 -13.61 -6.15
CA THR A 47 2.89 -14.49 -6.17
C THR A 47 3.09 -15.58 -5.12
N GLN A 48 2.61 -15.33 -3.89
CA GLN A 48 2.61 -16.31 -2.80
C GLN A 48 1.83 -17.59 -3.19
N GLY A 49 2.15 -18.71 -2.54
CA GLY A 49 1.52 -20.02 -2.74
C GLY A 49 2.40 -21.12 -3.32
N LYS A 50 1.85 -22.34 -3.28
CA LYS A 50 2.51 -23.63 -3.54
C LYS A 50 3.45 -23.66 -4.76
N GLY A 51 3.00 -23.16 -5.91
CA GLY A 51 3.79 -23.21 -7.15
C GLY A 51 5.09 -22.40 -7.08
N ALA A 52 5.08 -21.23 -6.46
CA ALA A 52 6.27 -20.38 -6.32
C ALA A 52 7.30 -21.02 -5.37
N ALA A 53 6.84 -21.58 -4.24
CA ALA A 53 7.68 -22.31 -3.30
C ALA A 53 8.39 -23.51 -3.96
N ALA A 54 7.65 -24.31 -4.74
CA ALA A 54 8.19 -25.45 -5.50
C ALA A 54 9.32 -25.03 -6.45
N ILE A 55 9.11 -23.96 -7.23
CA ILE A 55 10.09 -23.44 -8.20
C ILE A 55 11.35 -22.95 -7.49
N VAL A 56 11.21 -22.16 -6.43
CA VAL A 56 12.35 -21.58 -5.71
C VAL A 56 13.21 -22.68 -5.06
N ALA A 57 12.58 -23.68 -4.42
CA ALA A 57 13.29 -24.81 -3.81
C ALA A 57 14.05 -25.65 -4.86
N ASN A 58 13.39 -26.02 -5.96
CA ASN A 58 14.01 -26.79 -7.04
C ASN A 58 15.19 -26.04 -7.69
N ASN A 59 15.05 -24.75 -7.94
CA ASN A 59 16.16 -23.91 -8.45
C ASN A 59 17.32 -23.82 -7.45
N MET A 60 17.04 -23.71 -6.15
CA MET A 60 18.08 -23.67 -5.10
C MET A 60 18.88 -24.98 -5.07
N GLN A 61 18.21 -26.14 -5.09
CA GLN A 61 18.87 -27.45 -5.09
C GLN A 61 19.72 -27.69 -6.33
N ARG A 62 19.25 -27.27 -7.52
CA ARG A 62 20.04 -27.33 -8.77
C ARG A 62 21.28 -26.42 -8.73
N THR A 63 21.21 -25.31 -8.00
CA THR A 63 22.28 -24.31 -7.96
C THR A 63 23.35 -24.67 -6.95
N PHE A 64 22.94 -25.16 -5.77
CA PHE A 64 23.77 -25.41 -4.59
C PHE A 64 23.64 -26.86 -4.13
N ALA A 65 24.26 -27.78 -4.88
CA ALA A 65 24.26 -29.22 -4.56
C ALA A 65 24.82 -29.56 -3.16
N SER A 66 25.62 -28.66 -2.57
CA SER A 66 26.26 -28.83 -1.25
C SER A 66 25.34 -28.51 -0.05
N ILE A 67 24.08 -28.10 -0.24
CA ILE A 67 23.16 -27.75 0.86
C ILE A 67 22.77 -29.01 1.66
N LYS A 68 23.24 -29.07 2.91
CA LYS A 68 22.99 -30.17 3.86
C LYS A 68 21.65 -30.06 4.59
N TRP A 69 21.28 -28.86 5.01
CA TRP A 69 20.11 -28.58 5.86
C TRP A 69 19.22 -27.52 5.23
N ARG A 70 17.92 -27.56 5.52
CA ARG A 70 16.90 -26.71 4.90
C ARG A 70 15.91 -26.28 5.98
N LEU A 71 15.65 -24.99 6.06
CA LEU A 71 14.61 -24.39 6.90
C LEU A 71 13.64 -23.64 5.98
N LEU A 72 12.35 -23.78 6.24
CA LEU A 72 11.31 -22.89 5.72
C LEU A 72 10.91 -21.94 6.84
N VAL A 73 11.15 -20.65 6.65
CA VAL A 73 10.90 -19.62 7.66
C VAL A 73 9.88 -18.64 7.10
N GLY A 74 8.81 -18.39 7.85
CA GLY A 74 7.71 -17.55 7.38
C GLY A 74 6.73 -17.16 8.47
N ILE A 75 5.51 -16.82 8.05
CA ILE A 75 4.39 -16.43 8.92
C ILE A 75 3.19 -17.34 8.67
N GLY A 76 2.31 -17.49 9.66
CA GLY A 76 1.12 -18.31 9.52
C GLY A 76 -0.01 -17.92 10.49
N GLY A 77 -1.20 -18.44 10.20
CA GLY A 77 -2.42 -18.18 10.96
C GLY A 77 -2.56 -19.13 12.14
N GLY A 78 -2.59 -18.60 13.37
CA GLY A 78 -2.67 -19.38 14.60
C GLY A 78 -4.04 -20.04 14.83
N VAL A 79 -4.03 -21.17 15.55
CA VAL A 79 -5.22 -21.97 15.89
C VAL A 79 -5.35 -22.15 17.40
N PRO A 80 -5.98 -21.20 18.12
CA PRO A 80 -6.20 -21.34 19.56
C PRO A 80 -7.10 -22.53 19.87
N SER A 81 -6.73 -23.29 20.90
CA SER A 81 -7.49 -24.45 21.40
C SER A 81 -7.48 -24.49 22.94
N ARG A 82 -8.25 -25.42 23.53
CA ARG A 82 -8.27 -25.60 25.00
C ARG A 82 -6.95 -26.16 25.57
N THR A 83 -6.13 -26.79 24.72
CA THR A 83 -4.81 -27.34 25.08
C THR A 83 -3.67 -26.40 24.72
N HIS A 84 -3.83 -25.61 23.64
CA HIS A 84 -2.81 -24.69 23.13
C HIS A 84 -3.38 -23.27 22.95
N ASP A 85 -3.07 -22.39 23.90
CA ASP A 85 -3.40 -20.95 23.88
C ASP A 85 -2.39 -20.19 22.99
N ILE A 86 -2.57 -20.29 21.68
CA ILE A 86 -1.69 -19.65 20.68
C ILE A 86 -2.13 -18.20 20.46
N ARG A 87 -1.18 -17.27 20.43
CA ARG A 87 -1.40 -15.82 20.28
C ARG A 87 -0.53 -15.24 19.16
N LEU A 88 -0.86 -14.02 18.76
CA LEU A 88 -0.04 -13.24 17.82
C LEU A 88 1.37 -13.03 18.40
N GLY A 89 2.39 -13.25 17.58
CA GLY A 89 3.80 -13.20 18.00
C GLY A 89 4.33 -14.46 18.68
N ASP A 90 3.52 -15.50 18.93
CA ASP A 90 4.04 -16.83 19.28
C ASP A 90 4.71 -17.49 18.05
N ILE A 91 5.52 -18.52 18.27
CA ILE A 91 6.25 -19.24 17.21
C ILE A 91 5.84 -20.72 17.22
N VAL A 92 5.54 -21.25 16.03
CA VAL A 92 5.24 -22.67 15.81
C VAL A 92 6.37 -23.30 15.00
N VAL A 93 6.98 -24.37 15.56
CA VAL A 93 8.03 -25.17 14.91
C VAL A 93 7.48 -26.55 14.61
N SER A 94 7.64 -27.02 13.36
CA SER A 94 7.22 -28.36 12.95
C SER A 94 8.04 -29.44 13.67
N MET A 95 7.38 -30.36 14.39
CA MET A 95 8.03 -31.52 14.99
C MET A 95 7.59 -32.83 14.31
N PRO A 96 8.54 -33.70 13.90
CA PRO A 96 8.22 -34.97 13.27
C PRO A 96 8.08 -36.09 14.30
N GLU A 97 6.85 -36.46 14.67
CA GLU A 97 6.55 -37.66 15.46
C GLU A 97 5.74 -38.70 14.64
N GLY A 98 5.99 -39.98 14.91
CA GLY A 98 5.34 -41.08 14.20
C GLY A 98 5.70 -41.11 12.70
N PRO A 99 4.73 -41.34 11.79
CA PRO A 99 4.98 -41.42 10.35
C PRO A 99 5.07 -40.06 9.65
N PHE A 100 4.79 -38.95 10.33
CA PHE A 100 4.65 -37.63 9.72
C PHE A 100 5.91 -36.77 9.90
N GLY A 101 6.36 -36.08 8.83
CA GLY A 101 7.52 -35.17 8.88
C GLY A 101 7.26 -33.79 9.51
N GLY A 102 6.23 -33.65 10.36
CA GLY A 102 5.91 -32.42 11.12
C GLY A 102 5.07 -31.36 10.41
N VAL A 103 4.77 -31.53 9.12
CA VAL A 103 3.78 -30.73 8.38
C VAL A 103 2.90 -31.67 7.56
N VAL A 104 1.59 -31.46 7.62
CA VAL A 104 0.57 -32.37 7.09
C VAL A 104 -0.39 -31.62 6.16
N GLN A 105 -0.68 -32.20 4.99
CA GLN A 105 -1.61 -31.64 4.03
C GLN A 105 -2.93 -32.39 4.05
N TYR A 106 -3.99 -31.66 4.37
CA TYR A 106 -5.37 -32.12 4.20
C TYR A 106 -6.00 -31.41 2.99
N ASP A 107 -6.98 -32.06 2.39
CA ASP A 107 -7.95 -31.46 1.48
C ASP A 107 -9.24 -31.16 2.26
N LEU A 108 -9.86 -30.03 1.89
CA LEU A 108 -11.04 -29.46 2.52
C LEU A 108 -12.01 -29.00 1.42
N GLY A 109 -12.87 -29.91 0.97
CA GLY A 109 -13.97 -29.55 0.06
C GLY A 109 -13.60 -29.40 -1.42
N LYS A 110 -12.38 -29.75 -1.86
CA LYS A 110 -12.02 -29.63 -3.28
C LYS A 110 -12.33 -30.90 -4.08
N ASP A 111 -11.96 -32.07 -3.57
CA ASP A 111 -12.23 -33.36 -4.23
C ASP A 111 -13.32 -34.19 -3.51
N VAL A 112 -13.77 -33.77 -2.31
CA VAL A 112 -14.82 -34.44 -1.51
C VAL A 112 -15.65 -33.38 -0.78
N GLU A 113 -16.98 -33.38 -0.93
CA GLU A 113 -17.86 -32.30 -0.44
C GLU A 113 -17.91 -32.16 1.10
N ASP A 114 -17.83 -33.27 1.84
CA ASP A 114 -17.80 -33.29 3.32
C ASP A 114 -16.76 -34.29 3.84
N GLY A 115 -15.54 -33.82 4.13
CA GLY A 115 -14.52 -34.62 4.84
C GLY A 115 -13.11 -34.05 4.77
N PHE A 116 -12.26 -34.45 5.74
CA PHE A 116 -10.82 -34.18 5.71
C PHE A 116 -10.09 -35.37 5.09
N THR A 117 -9.44 -35.17 3.94
CA THR A 117 -8.64 -36.22 3.30
C THR A 117 -7.17 -35.88 3.37
N LEU A 118 -6.35 -36.73 3.98
CA LEU A 118 -4.89 -36.61 3.97
C LEU A 118 -4.38 -36.72 2.52
N LYS A 119 -3.76 -35.66 1.99
CA LYS A 119 -3.13 -35.64 0.66
C LYS A 119 -1.63 -35.91 0.71
N GLY A 120 -0.97 -35.63 1.84
CA GLY A 120 0.47 -35.89 2.02
C GLY A 120 1.05 -35.28 3.29
N PHE A 121 2.36 -35.44 3.48
CA PHE A 121 3.13 -34.86 4.60
C PHE A 121 4.56 -34.53 4.12
N LEU A 122 5.27 -33.64 4.82
CA LEU A 122 6.69 -33.38 4.53
C LEU A 122 7.54 -34.63 4.80
N LEU A 123 8.65 -34.79 4.06
CA LEU A 123 9.65 -35.81 4.39
C LEU A 123 10.32 -35.46 5.73
N PRO A 124 10.55 -36.44 6.63
CA PRO A 124 11.14 -36.18 7.93
C PRO A 124 12.56 -35.60 7.79
N PRO A 125 12.90 -34.51 8.51
CA PRO A 125 14.22 -33.90 8.42
C PRO A 125 15.35 -34.83 8.93
N PRO A 126 16.60 -34.61 8.49
CA PRO A 126 17.78 -35.34 8.95
C PRO A 126 17.84 -35.54 10.48
N PRO A 127 18.32 -36.69 10.99
CA PRO A 127 18.36 -36.98 12.43
C PRO A 127 19.06 -35.91 13.26
N ILE A 128 20.12 -35.29 12.72
CA ILE A 128 20.85 -34.19 13.37
C ILE A 128 19.98 -32.95 13.59
N LEU A 129 19.16 -32.58 12.60
CA LEU A 129 18.19 -31.49 12.73
C LEU A 129 17.08 -31.84 13.73
N ARG A 130 16.60 -33.09 13.74
CA ARG A 130 15.62 -33.54 14.74
C ARG A 130 16.17 -33.46 16.16
N SER A 131 17.40 -33.92 16.38
CA SER A 131 18.07 -33.80 17.68
C SER A 131 18.31 -32.34 18.08
N ALA A 132 18.64 -31.46 17.13
CA ALA A 132 18.76 -30.03 17.38
C ALA A 132 17.41 -29.40 17.79
N VAL A 133 16.32 -29.68 17.07
CA VAL A 133 14.98 -29.18 17.47
C VAL A 133 14.54 -29.78 18.81
N GLU A 134 14.79 -31.07 19.09
CA GLU A 134 14.50 -31.64 20.41
C GLU A 134 15.25 -30.95 21.56
N LYS A 135 16.56 -30.70 21.37
CA LYS A 135 17.38 -29.97 22.35
C LYS A 135 16.89 -28.53 22.51
N PHE A 136 16.61 -27.87 21.39
CA PHE A 136 16.06 -26.52 21.35
C PHE A 136 14.71 -26.46 22.05
N CYS A 137 13.72 -27.29 21.73
CA CYS A 137 12.43 -27.38 22.42
C CYS A 137 12.57 -27.67 23.93
N LYS A 138 13.46 -28.58 24.34
CA LYS A 138 13.71 -28.89 25.75
C LYS A 138 14.39 -27.72 26.50
N ASN A 139 15.34 -27.04 25.88
CA ASN A 139 15.98 -25.83 26.42
C ASN A 139 15.09 -24.58 26.31
N SER A 140 14.09 -24.56 25.42
CA SER A 140 13.17 -23.43 25.23
C SER A 140 12.01 -23.39 26.23
N LEU A 141 11.88 -24.42 27.07
CA LEU A 141 11.25 -24.27 28.39
C LEU A 141 12.05 -23.34 29.33
N ALA A 142 13.33 -23.06 29.02
CA ALA A 142 14.17 -22.07 29.70
C ALA A 142 14.51 -20.84 28.83
N LEU A 143 14.50 -20.91 27.50
CA LEU A 143 14.56 -19.73 26.60
C LEU A 143 13.23 -18.98 26.55
N GLN A 144 12.88 -18.35 27.67
CA GLN A 144 12.08 -17.13 27.64
C GLN A 144 12.93 -16.05 26.95
N ILE A 145 12.79 -15.91 25.63
CA ILE A 145 13.56 -14.93 24.86
C ILE A 145 13.35 -13.53 25.45
N THR A 146 14.45 -12.92 25.89
CA THR A 146 14.43 -11.73 26.73
C THR A 146 14.14 -10.48 25.91
N ASN A 147 12.88 -10.03 25.92
CA ASN A 147 12.56 -8.61 26.15
C ASN A 147 11.12 -8.45 26.67
N SER A 148 10.94 -7.53 27.61
CA SER A 148 9.68 -7.42 28.38
C SER A 148 8.49 -6.94 27.54
N HIS A 149 7.34 -7.60 27.72
CA HIS A 149 6.00 -7.27 27.22
C HIS A 149 5.55 -7.85 25.87
N GLN A 150 6.09 -9.00 25.47
CA GLN A 150 5.28 -10.12 25.00
C GLN A 150 6.08 -11.40 25.21
N GLN A 151 5.55 -12.37 25.96
CA GLN A 151 6.16 -13.70 26.00
C GLN A 151 5.80 -14.43 24.70
N THR A 152 6.64 -14.29 23.68
CA THR A 152 6.65 -15.18 22.51
C THR A 152 6.90 -16.59 23.03
N ARG A 153 5.84 -17.40 23.06
CA ARG A 153 5.91 -18.80 23.44
C ARG A 153 6.16 -19.63 22.19
N MET A 154 7.00 -20.63 22.36
CA MET A 154 7.28 -21.59 21.30
C MET A 154 6.42 -22.82 21.50
N PHE A 155 5.67 -23.20 20.47
CA PHE A 155 4.89 -24.42 20.45
C PHE A 155 5.43 -25.38 19.39
N SER A 156 5.46 -26.67 19.73
CA SER A 156 5.85 -27.75 18.83
C SER A 156 4.72 -28.77 18.75
N SER A 157 4.30 -29.13 17.53
CA SER A 157 3.28 -30.14 17.28
C SER A 157 3.51 -30.85 15.94
N ASN A 158 2.84 -31.99 15.80
CA ASN A 158 2.84 -32.88 14.66
C ASN A 158 2.01 -32.37 13.47
N GLN A 159 1.16 -31.36 13.67
CA GLN A 159 0.16 -30.93 12.68
C GLN A 159 0.18 -29.41 12.42
N ILE A 160 1.22 -28.91 11.74
CA ILE A 160 1.01 -27.73 10.89
C ILE A 160 0.14 -28.20 9.71
N THR A 161 -1.05 -27.62 9.58
CA THR A 161 -2.08 -28.10 8.63
C THR A 161 -2.25 -27.13 7.47
N LEU A 162 -2.24 -27.66 6.25
CA LEU A 162 -2.17 -26.86 5.04
C LEU A 162 -3.54 -26.50 4.44
N MET A 163 -3.77 -25.19 4.33
CA MET A 163 -4.62 -24.48 3.36
C MET A 163 -6.15 -24.73 3.30
N TYR A 164 -6.91 -23.78 3.84
CA TYR A 164 -7.69 -22.78 3.07
C TYR A 164 -7.90 -21.56 3.99
N LEU A 165 -8.22 -20.37 3.45
CA LEU A 165 -8.64 -19.25 4.31
C LEU A 165 -9.95 -19.62 5.00
N ILE A 166 -9.89 -19.98 6.27
CA ILE A 166 -11.09 -20.14 7.07
C ILE A 166 -11.68 -18.73 7.25
N ARG A 167 -13.01 -18.57 7.13
CA ARG A 167 -13.65 -17.23 7.18
C ARG A 167 -14.37 -16.94 8.49
N SER A 168 -14.33 -17.89 9.43
CA SER A 168 -15.07 -17.82 10.69
C SER A 168 -14.30 -18.50 11.81
N ALA A 169 -14.20 -17.86 12.97
CA ALA A 169 -13.62 -18.42 14.19
C ALA A 169 -14.36 -19.70 14.65
N MET A 170 -15.66 -19.82 14.35
CA MET A 170 -16.45 -21.05 14.60
C MET A 170 -15.95 -22.20 13.73
N LYS A 171 -15.75 -21.98 12.43
CA LYS A 171 -15.23 -23.00 11.51
C LYS A 171 -13.78 -23.37 11.86
N ARG A 172 -12.94 -22.39 12.23
CA ARG A 172 -11.55 -22.59 12.72
C ARG A 172 -11.53 -23.52 13.93
N SER A 173 -12.38 -23.22 14.93
CA SER A 173 -12.48 -23.99 16.17
C SER A 173 -13.14 -25.36 15.97
N LYS A 174 -14.02 -25.52 14.98
CA LYS A 174 -14.57 -26.83 14.58
C LYS A 174 -13.49 -27.70 13.95
N THR A 175 -12.80 -27.19 12.92
CA THR A 175 -11.69 -27.89 12.23
C THR A 175 -10.57 -28.29 13.19
N GLY A 176 -10.15 -27.41 14.10
CA GLY A 176 -9.14 -27.75 15.12
C GLY A 176 -9.55 -28.87 16.07
N ARG A 177 -10.86 -29.03 16.36
CA ARG A 177 -11.39 -30.14 17.16
C ARG A 177 -11.53 -31.44 16.38
N GLU A 178 -11.83 -31.37 15.09
CA GLU A 178 -12.06 -32.55 14.24
C GLU A 178 -10.76 -33.22 13.78
N ILE A 179 -9.69 -32.43 13.55
CA ILE A 179 -8.37 -32.96 13.14
C ILE A 179 -7.47 -33.25 14.36
N GLY A 180 -7.55 -32.44 15.42
CA GLY A 180 -6.71 -32.53 16.61
C GLY A 180 -5.31 -31.94 16.46
N ASP A 181 -4.78 -31.33 17.52
CA ASP A 181 -3.42 -30.76 17.66
C ASP A 181 -2.89 -29.84 16.55
N ILE A 182 -3.78 -29.25 15.74
CA ILE A 182 -3.40 -28.17 14.82
C ILE A 182 -3.02 -26.92 15.61
N LEU A 183 -1.83 -26.39 15.33
CA LEU A 183 -1.34 -25.13 15.90
C LEU A 183 -1.40 -23.95 14.92
N CYS A 184 -1.18 -24.21 13.63
CA CYS A 184 -1.01 -23.15 12.62
C CYS A 184 -1.44 -23.62 11.22
N PHE A 185 -1.95 -22.67 10.43
CA PHE A 185 -2.18 -22.81 8.99
C PHE A 185 -1.21 -21.93 8.19
N GLU A 186 -0.62 -22.51 7.15
CA GLU A 186 0.27 -21.86 6.18
C GLU A 186 0.01 -22.42 4.76
N MET A 187 0.59 -21.82 3.71
CA MET A 187 0.28 -22.14 2.30
C MET A 187 1.48 -22.56 1.46
N GLU A 188 2.71 -22.33 1.93
CA GLU A 188 3.94 -22.37 1.14
C GLU A 188 4.65 -23.73 1.25
N ALA A 189 4.73 -24.34 2.44
CA ALA A 189 5.41 -25.64 2.60
C ALA A 189 4.71 -26.74 1.80
N ALA A 190 3.41 -26.59 1.56
CA ALA A 190 2.61 -27.42 0.67
C ALA A 190 3.16 -27.54 -0.75
N GLY A 191 3.95 -26.56 -1.22
CA GLY A 191 4.57 -26.56 -2.55
C GLY A 191 5.83 -27.43 -2.66
N ILE A 192 6.52 -27.67 -1.55
CA ILE A 192 7.83 -28.36 -1.50
C ILE A 192 7.72 -29.78 -0.93
N MET A 193 6.49 -30.28 -0.77
CA MET A 193 6.21 -31.62 -0.24
C MET A 193 6.79 -32.71 -1.15
N THR A 194 7.20 -33.82 -0.53
CA THR A 194 7.83 -35.01 -1.16
C THR A 194 9.22 -34.82 -1.79
N GLU A 195 9.64 -33.60 -2.15
CA GLU A 195 10.96 -33.36 -2.78
C GLU A 195 12.00 -32.71 -1.85
N PHE A 196 11.56 -32.01 -0.78
CA PHE A 196 12.43 -31.18 0.07
C PHE A 196 12.25 -31.50 1.57
N PRO A 197 13.19 -32.23 2.22
CA PRO A 197 13.16 -32.42 3.67
C PRO A 197 13.64 -31.14 4.38
N CYS A 198 12.75 -30.48 5.12
CA CYS A 198 13.03 -29.24 5.85
C CYS A 198 12.26 -29.15 7.18
N ILE A 199 12.69 -28.25 8.08
CA ILE A 199 11.90 -27.83 9.23
C ILE A 199 11.16 -26.54 8.87
N ALA A 200 9.88 -26.46 9.23
CA ALA A 200 9.07 -25.26 9.10
C ALA A 200 9.02 -24.48 10.42
N ILE A 201 9.29 -23.17 10.36
CA ILE A 201 9.29 -22.23 11.49
C ILE A 201 8.39 -21.06 11.11
N HIS A 202 7.25 -20.92 11.80
CA HIS A 202 6.25 -19.91 11.51
C HIS A 202 6.01 -19.02 12.72
N GLY A 203 6.15 -17.70 12.54
CA GLY A 203 5.65 -16.71 13.49
C GLY A 203 4.15 -16.49 13.25
N ILE A 204 3.37 -16.38 14.32
CA ILE A 204 1.92 -16.18 14.21
C ILE A 204 1.61 -14.70 13.94
N SER A 205 1.21 -14.40 12.70
CA SER A 205 0.85 -13.04 12.23
C SER A 205 -0.61 -12.69 12.44
N ASP A 206 -1.48 -13.68 12.37
CA ASP A 206 -2.93 -13.57 12.36
C ASP A 206 -3.53 -14.84 13.00
N TYR A 207 -4.83 -14.85 13.23
CA TYR A 207 -5.54 -16.12 13.44
C TYR A 207 -5.98 -16.68 12.10
N ALA A 208 -6.12 -17.99 11.99
CA ALA A 208 -6.43 -18.66 10.72
C ALA A 208 -7.83 -18.37 10.12
N ASP A 209 -8.61 -17.47 10.73
CA ASP A 209 -9.90 -17.00 10.21
C ASP A 209 -9.74 -15.76 9.30
N SER A 210 -10.83 -15.03 9.00
CA SER A 210 -10.80 -13.90 8.07
C SER A 210 -10.10 -12.64 8.61
N HIS A 211 -9.57 -12.66 9.84
CA HIS A 211 -8.96 -11.49 10.48
C HIS A 211 -7.46 -11.38 10.21
N LYS A 212 -7.10 -11.31 8.92
CA LYS A 212 -5.74 -10.95 8.49
C LYS A 212 -5.40 -9.55 8.96
N SER A 213 -4.22 -9.40 9.57
CA SER A 213 -3.68 -8.11 10.01
C SER A 213 -2.20 -8.00 9.62
N ASP A 214 -1.89 -7.10 8.69
CA ASP A 214 -0.52 -6.91 8.21
C ASP A 214 0.40 -6.28 9.28
N ILE A 215 -0.18 -5.70 10.34
CA ILE A 215 0.53 -5.04 11.46
C ILE A 215 1.50 -6.00 12.15
N TRP A 216 1.11 -7.27 12.33
CA TRP A 216 1.90 -8.28 13.03
C TRP A 216 2.87 -9.05 12.15
N GLN A 217 2.76 -8.97 10.81
CA GLN A 217 3.61 -9.73 9.89
C GLN A 217 5.10 -9.43 10.08
N ASN A 218 5.46 -8.15 10.29
CA ASN A 218 6.84 -7.75 10.53
C ASN A 218 7.42 -8.37 11.82
N TYR A 219 6.64 -8.38 12.90
CA TYR A 219 7.04 -8.96 14.18
C TYR A 219 7.11 -10.49 14.10
N ALA A 220 6.11 -11.12 13.49
CA ALA A 220 6.04 -12.56 13.29
C ALA A 220 7.21 -13.07 12.41
N ALA A 221 7.51 -12.39 11.31
CA ALA A 221 8.64 -12.74 10.43
C ALA A 221 9.99 -12.56 11.13
N ALA A 222 10.17 -11.49 11.91
CA ALA A 222 11.39 -11.27 12.70
C ALA A 222 11.55 -12.32 13.82
N ALA A 223 10.47 -12.70 14.50
CA ALA A 223 10.45 -13.73 15.52
C ALA A 223 10.81 -15.11 14.93
N ALA A 224 10.21 -15.47 13.78
CA ALA A 224 10.53 -16.70 13.05
C ALA A 224 12.00 -16.75 12.59
N ALA A 225 12.53 -15.64 12.06
CA ALA A 225 13.93 -15.51 11.66
C ALA A 225 14.91 -15.63 12.84
N GLY A 226 14.60 -15.01 13.98
CA GLY A 226 15.38 -15.14 15.22
C GLY A 226 15.39 -16.57 15.76
N CYS A 227 14.24 -17.25 15.75
CA CYS A 227 14.12 -18.66 16.12
C CYS A 227 14.91 -19.58 15.18
N ALA A 228 14.90 -19.31 13.87
CA ALA A 228 15.73 -20.03 12.91
C ALA A 228 17.23 -19.86 13.19
N LYS A 229 17.67 -18.67 13.61
CA LYS A 229 19.06 -18.41 14.03
C LYS A 229 19.44 -19.15 15.30
N GLU A 230 18.59 -19.09 16.33
CA GLU A 230 18.83 -19.79 17.58
C GLU A 230 18.86 -21.31 17.37
N LEU A 231 17.96 -21.89 16.57
CA LEU A 231 17.98 -23.32 16.25
C LEU A 231 19.31 -23.77 15.61
N LEU A 232 19.94 -22.93 14.79
CA LEU A 232 21.21 -23.25 14.14
C LEU A 232 22.41 -23.22 15.12
N SER A 233 22.29 -22.54 16.28
CA SER A 233 23.31 -22.59 17.34
C SER A 233 23.43 -23.98 18.01
N TYR A 234 22.37 -24.80 17.93
CA TYR A 234 22.33 -26.17 18.43
C TYR A 234 22.99 -27.20 17.49
N LEU A 235 23.52 -26.76 16.34
CA LEU A 235 24.26 -27.58 15.37
C LEU A 235 25.76 -27.26 15.45
N ASN A 236 26.58 -28.27 15.75
CA ASN A 236 28.04 -28.10 15.79
C ASN A 236 28.61 -27.81 14.39
N PRO A 237 29.40 -26.74 14.20
CA PRO A 237 30.12 -26.49 12.95
C PRO A 237 31.14 -27.59 12.59
N GLU A 238 31.59 -28.35 13.60
CA GLU A 238 32.61 -29.40 13.48
C GLU A 238 32.06 -30.81 13.18
N ASP A 239 30.76 -31.00 12.92
CA ASP A 239 30.19 -32.27 12.43
C ASP A 239 30.57 -32.54 10.94
N ARG A 240 31.87 -32.44 10.65
CA ARG A 240 32.54 -32.64 9.36
C ARG A 240 33.06 -34.07 9.19
N GLN A 241 32.26 -35.10 9.47
CA GLN A 241 32.58 -36.44 8.96
C GLN A 241 31.39 -37.41 8.89
N VAL A 242 31.54 -38.41 8.01
CA VAL A 242 30.65 -39.54 7.72
C VAL A 242 29.38 -39.23 6.90
N GLN A 243 29.55 -39.20 5.58
CA GLN A 243 28.69 -40.02 4.70
C GLN A 243 29.52 -41.17 4.13
N PRO A 244 29.01 -42.42 4.10
CA PRO A 244 29.61 -43.48 3.28
C PRO A 244 29.47 -43.13 1.80
N LYS A 245 30.51 -43.39 1.00
CA LYS A 245 30.46 -43.24 -0.46
C LYS A 245 29.45 -44.23 -1.06
N LEU A 246 28.33 -43.72 -1.57
CA LEU A 246 27.50 -44.46 -2.52
C LEU A 246 28.20 -44.44 -3.89
N THR A 247 28.77 -45.58 -4.26
CA THR A 247 29.50 -45.76 -5.52
C THR A 247 28.52 -46.27 -6.58
N LEU A 248 28.51 -45.65 -7.77
CA LEU A 248 27.67 -46.06 -8.90
C LEU A 248 28.29 -47.27 -9.62
N GLN A 249 27.54 -48.39 -9.68
CA GLN A 249 27.55 -49.55 -10.60
C GLN A 249 26.73 -50.67 -9.87
N GLN A 250 25.83 -51.46 -10.46
CA GLN A 250 25.42 -51.73 -11.86
C GLN A 250 23.89 -52.12 -11.92
N PRO A 251 23.27 -52.62 -13.02
CA PRO A 251 21.90 -52.23 -13.41
C PRO A 251 20.71 -53.11 -12.93
N LEU A 252 19.51 -52.57 -13.18
CA LEU A 252 18.16 -53.17 -13.07
C LEU A 252 18.00 -54.53 -13.80
N PRO A 253 16.98 -55.31 -13.40
CA PRO A 253 16.03 -55.78 -14.41
C PRO A 253 14.53 -55.77 -13.98
N GLY A 254 13.69 -55.18 -14.84
CA GLY A 254 12.21 -55.30 -14.82
C GLY A 254 11.48 -54.50 -13.71
N GLY A 255 10.26 -54.01 -13.91
CA GLY A 255 9.36 -54.04 -15.07
C GLY A 255 7.95 -53.60 -14.63
N PHE A 256 7.23 -52.83 -15.45
CA PHE A 256 5.86 -52.36 -15.14
C PHE A 256 4.87 -53.53 -14.94
N ASN A 257 3.93 -53.42 -13.98
CA ASN A 257 2.52 -53.14 -14.33
C ASN A 257 1.52 -53.04 -13.15
N LEU A 258 0.31 -52.56 -13.49
CA LEU A 258 -0.84 -52.36 -12.61
C LEU A 258 -1.57 -53.66 -12.21
N SER A 259 -2.36 -53.52 -11.14
CA SER A 259 -3.73 -54.05 -10.95
C SER A 259 -3.98 -55.35 -10.16
N ARG A 260 -5.07 -55.28 -9.37
CA ARG A 260 -5.92 -56.35 -8.77
C ARG A 260 -5.31 -57.33 -7.77
N GLY A 261 -6.02 -57.50 -6.63
CA GLY A 261 -6.02 -58.78 -5.89
C GLY A 261 -6.13 -58.72 -4.36
N LEU A 262 -7.33 -58.53 -3.82
CA LEU A 262 -7.77 -59.29 -2.64
C LEU A 262 -8.00 -60.76 -3.08
N PRO A 263 -7.99 -61.81 -2.22
CA PRO A 263 -8.43 -61.78 -0.81
C PRO A 263 -7.66 -62.71 0.17
N GLY A 264 -8.22 -62.87 1.38
CA GLY A 264 -7.95 -64.00 2.29
C GLY A 264 -7.10 -63.63 3.51
N SER A 265 -7.49 -63.70 4.79
CA SER A 265 -8.67 -64.10 5.57
C SER A 265 -8.14 -64.79 6.85
N ALA A 266 -8.95 -64.77 7.91
CA ALA A 266 -8.89 -65.69 9.05
C ALA A 266 -7.79 -65.54 10.13
N ASN A 267 -8.14 -64.73 11.15
CA ASN A 267 -8.55 -65.24 12.48
C ASN A 267 -7.55 -65.57 13.60
N ILE A 268 -7.76 -64.82 14.70
CA ILE A 268 -8.06 -65.31 16.07
C ILE A 268 -7.01 -66.17 16.79
N SER A 269 -6.41 -65.60 17.86
CA SER A 269 -6.53 -66.18 19.22
C SER A 269 -6.06 -65.21 20.33
N THR A 270 -7.01 -64.79 21.17
CA THR A 270 -6.82 -64.54 22.61
C THR A 270 -6.87 -65.92 23.35
N PRO A 271 -6.76 -66.12 24.70
CA PRO A 271 -7.03 -65.17 25.80
C PRO A 271 -6.34 -65.40 27.20
N ARG A 272 -6.82 -64.67 28.24
CA ARG A 272 -6.71 -64.92 29.73
C ARG A 272 -5.29 -64.73 30.35
N LYS A 273 -5.05 -64.44 31.66
CA LYS A 273 -5.75 -63.98 32.90
C LYS A 273 -4.65 -63.54 33.92
N GLY A 274 -4.81 -62.72 34.97
CA GLY A 274 -5.89 -61.80 35.38
C GLY A 274 -6.21 -61.78 36.91
N SER A 275 -6.32 -60.59 37.55
CA SER A 275 -7.01 -60.25 38.84
C SER A 275 -6.35 -60.62 40.21
N PRO A 276 -6.78 -60.07 41.38
CA PRO A 276 -7.11 -58.66 41.73
C PRO A 276 -6.76 -58.22 43.20
N ALA A 277 -7.31 -57.05 43.63
CA ALA A 277 -7.47 -56.48 45.01
C ALA A 277 -6.36 -55.51 45.50
N GLN A 278 -6.62 -54.47 46.30
CA GLN A 278 -7.78 -54.14 47.16
C GLN A 278 -8.40 -52.73 46.93
N ARG A 279 -9.52 -52.46 47.62
CA ARG A 279 -10.35 -51.23 47.53
C ARG A 279 -10.06 -50.22 48.65
N SER A 280 -10.30 -48.94 48.38
CA SER A 280 -10.95 -48.02 49.34
C SER A 280 -11.78 -46.97 48.60
N THR A 281 -13.06 -46.87 48.92
CA THR A 281 -14.01 -45.90 48.34
C THR A 281 -14.31 -44.81 49.38
N ILE A 282 -14.43 -43.55 48.98
CA ILE A 282 -15.36 -42.56 49.57
C ILE A 282 -15.60 -41.40 48.57
N LEU A 283 -16.74 -40.73 48.76
CA LEU A 283 -17.48 -39.88 47.83
C LEU A 283 -16.72 -38.69 47.24
N GLY A 284 -17.10 -38.36 46.00
CA GLY A 284 -16.62 -37.20 45.26
C GLY A 284 -17.19 -35.83 45.67
N GLN A 285 -16.61 -34.81 45.04
CA GLN A 285 -17.16 -33.47 44.84
C GLN A 285 -16.75 -32.96 43.44
N HIS A 286 -17.46 -31.94 42.96
CA HIS A 286 -17.37 -31.44 41.59
C HIS A 286 -15.99 -30.90 41.20
N LEU A 287 -15.50 -31.32 40.03
CA LEU A 287 -14.45 -30.61 39.28
C LEU A 287 -15.07 -29.87 38.10
N SER A 288 -15.63 -28.70 38.40
CA SER A 288 -15.96 -27.66 37.41
C SER A 288 -14.91 -26.56 37.49
N SER A 289 -13.88 -26.63 36.65
CA SER A 289 -12.88 -25.57 36.51
C SER A 289 -12.78 -25.14 35.05
N GLY A 290 -13.56 -24.11 34.69
CA GLY A 290 -13.21 -23.26 33.56
C GLY A 290 -11.89 -22.54 33.84
N ILE A 291 -11.26 -22.01 32.79
CA ILE A 291 -10.09 -21.13 32.94
C ILE A 291 -10.55 -19.92 33.78
N PRO A 292 -9.90 -19.60 34.92
CA PRO A 292 -10.36 -18.50 35.74
C PRO A 292 -10.19 -17.17 35.01
N SER A 293 -11.20 -16.31 35.08
CA SER A 293 -11.00 -14.87 34.93
C SER A 293 -9.89 -14.45 35.90
N LEU A 294 -8.90 -13.69 35.43
CA LEU A 294 -7.77 -13.23 36.26
C LEU A 294 -8.29 -12.72 37.61
N SER A 295 -7.92 -13.40 38.70
CA SER A 295 -8.31 -12.98 40.04
C SER A 295 -7.77 -11.58 40.33
N GLU A 296 -8.33 -10.87 41.31
CA GLU A 296 -7.73 -9.59 41.72
C GLU A 296 -6.27 -9.75 42.17
N GLU A 297 -5.89 -10.93 42.69
CA GLU A 297 -4.49 -11.34 42.90
C GLU A 297 -3.69 -11.33 41.58
N GLN A 298 -4.19 -11.98 40.52
CA GLN A 298 -3.49 -12.12 39.24
C GLN A 298 -3.46 -10.82 38.42
N LYS A 299 -4.52 -10.01 38.48
CA LYS A 299 -4.51 -8.64 37.92
C LYS A 299 -3.48 -7.78 38.65
N ARG A 300 -3.44 -7.88 39.98
CA ARG A 300 -2.44 -7.17 40.81
C ARG A 300 -1.02 -7.67 40.50
N MET A 301 -0.79 -8.97 40.32
CA MET A 301 0.49 -9.51 39.83
C MET A 301 0.89 -8.97 38.45
N LEU A 302 -0.05 -8.80 37.51
CA LEU A 302 0.23 -8.24 36.19
C LEU A 302 0.55 -6.73 36.26
N LEU A 303 -0.19 -5.96 37.06
CA LEU A 303 0.11 -4.56 37.36
C LEU A 303 1.46 -4.42 38.09
N ASP A 304 1.75 -5.28 39.05
CA ASP A 304 3.01 -5.31 39.78
C ASP A 304 4.17 -5.79 38.89
N SER A 305 3.91 -6.52 37.80
CA SER A 305 4.91 -6.82 36.77
C SER A 305 5.30 -5.60 35.91
N LEU A 306 4.44 -4.58 35.82
CA LEU A 306 4.82 -3.28 35.24
C LEU A 306 5.74 -2.51 36.18
N LYS A 307 5.57 -2.67 37.49
CA LYS A 307 6.45 -2.10 38.51
C LYS A 307 7.83 -2.76 38.47
N PHE A 308 8.81 -2.07 39.05
CA PHE A 308 10.19 -2.52 39.17
C PHE A 308 10.81 -1.91 40.42
N ASP A 309 11.91 -2.52 40.90
CA ASP A 309 12.62 -2.02 42.08
C ASP A 309 13.00 -0.55 41.91
N GLN A 310 12.75 0.23 42.96
CA GLN A 310 13.05 1.67 43.01
C GLN A 310 12.26 2.55 42.01
N ILE A 311 11.15 2.07 41.41
CA ILE A 311 10.28 2.85 40.48
C ILE A 311 9.91 4.26 40.97
N ASP A 312 9.60 4.41 42.26
CA ASP A 312 9.29 5.68 42.93
C ASP A 312 10.49 6.30 43.66
N ALA A 313 11.64 5.63 43.72
CA ALA A 313 12.73 5.98 44.63
C ALA A 313 13.31 7.37 44.36
N ARG A 314 13.40 7.77 43.09
CA ARG A 314 13.83 9.13 42.75
C ARG A 314 12.82 10.15 43.25
N GLN A 315 11.52 9.89 43.08
CA GLN A 315 10.47 10.76 43.62
C GLN A 315 10.53 10.82 45.15
N MET A 316 10.72 9.69 45.84
CA MET A 316 10.79 9.61 47.30
C MET A 316 12.03 10.31 47.88
N THR A 317 13.22 10.07 47.32
CA THR A 317 14.51 10.60 47.80
C THR A 317 14.69 12.12 47.60
N ILE A 318 13.92 12.75 46.70
CA ILE A 318 13.89 14.22 46.58
C ILE A 318 13.24 14.82 47.84
N LYS A 319 14.06 15.48 48.68
CA LYS A 319 13.60 16.24 49.84
C LYS A 319 12.51 17.25 49.44
N LYS A 320 11.47 17.41 50.28
CA LYS A 320 10.43 18.44 50.06
C LYS A 320 11.09 19.82 49.98
N ALA A 321 10.62 20.65 49.04
CA ALA A 321 11.09 22.03 48.94
C ALA A 321 10.82 22.78 50.26
N HIS A 322 11.77 23.62 50.70
CA HIS A 322 11.52 24.53 51.82
C HIS A 322 10.40 25.52 51.43
N THR A 323 9.62 25.99 52.41
CA THR A 323 8.30 26.63 52.26
C THR A 323 8.22 27.88 51.38
N LYS A 324 9.36 28.39 50.90
CA LYS A 324 9.47 29.55 49.99
C LYS A 324 10.21 29.26 48.67
N THR A 325 10.99 28.18 48.55
CA THR A 325 12.04 28.01 47.52
C THR A 325 11.53 27.84 46.08
N CYS A 326 10.35 27.23 45.89
CA CYS A 326 9.80 26.96 44.55
C CYS A 326 8.50 27.74 44.25
N LYS A 327 7.99 28.54 45.20
CA LYS A 327 6.70 29.24 45.05
C LYS A 327 6.65 30.18 43.85
N TRP A 328 7.78 30.76 43.45
CA TRP A 328 7.90 31.64 42.28
C TRP A 328 7.39 30.99 40.98
N LEU A 329 7.47 29.65 40.85
CA LEU A 329 6.98 28.93 39.66
C LEU A 329 5.46 29.07 39.50
N LEU A 330 4.71 29.17 40.59
CA LEU A 330 3.24 29.29 40.55
C LEU A 330 2.74 30.65 40.06
N TYR A 331 3.63 31.63 39.93
CA TYR A 331 3.33 32.99 39.46
C TYR A 331 4.01 33.29 38.11
N LYS A 332 4.59 32.27 37.47
CA LYS A 332 5.24 32.40 36.17
C LYS A 332 4.20 32.22 35.05
N PRO A 333 4.04 33.19 34.12
CA PRO A 333 3.13 33.05 32.98
C PRO A 333 3.33 31.73 32.24
N GLU A 334 4.58 31.33 32.02
CA GLU A 334 4.97 30.10 31.31
C GLU A 334 4.45 28.82 32.00
N TYR A 335 4.23 28.85 33.31
CA TYR A 335 3.64 27.74 34.08
C TYR A 335 2.11 27.81 34.13
N LEU A 336 1.55 29.02 34.18
CA LEU A 336 0.10 29.24 34.16
C LEU A 336 -0.50 28.92 32.77
N ASP A 337 0.17 29.34 31.70
CA ASP A 337 -0.20 29.04 30.32
C ASP A 337 -0.10 27.54 30.02
N TRP A 338 0.89 26.84 30.56
CA TRP A 338 1.01 25.38 30.42
C TRP A 338 -0.08 24.60 31.20
N LEU A 339 -0.65 25.19 32.27
CA LEU A 339 -1.81 24.62 32.96
C LEU A 339 -3.14 24.89 32.21
N ASP A 340 -3.16 25.85 31.28
CA ASP A 340 -4.33 26.18 30.49
C ASP A 340 -4.43 25.29 29.24
N ASN A 341 -5.28 24.27 29.33
CA ASN A 341 -5.48 23.30 28.26
C ASN A 341 -6.07 23.92 26.97
N THR A 342 -6.54 25.17 26.98
CA THR A 342 -6.93 25.88 25.74
C THR A 342 -5.72 26.29 24.89
N LYS A 343 -4.54 26.43 25.51
CA LYS A 343 -3.27 26.80 24.86
C LYS A 343 -2.42 25.61 24.42
N LEU A 344 -2.97 24.39 24.43
CA LEU A 344 -2.25 23.16 24.10
C LEU A 344 -1.60 23.19 22.69
N SER A 345 -2.20 23.93 21.76
CA SER A 345 -1.66 24.20 20.42
C SER A 345 -0.39 25.06 20.41
N GLU A 346 -0.18 25.90 21.43
CA GLU A 346 0.96 26.84 21.54
C GLU A 346 2.16 26.19 22.24
N HIS A 347 1.93 25.50 23.37
CA HIS A 347 2.99 24.88 24.18
C HIS A 347 3.20 23.39 23.89
N HIS A 348 2.38 22.78 23.03
CA HIS A 348 2.45 21.36 22.61
C HIS A 348 2.56 20.35 23.78
N GLY A 349 2.00 20.69 24.94
CA GLY A 349 2.09 19.89 26.17
C GLY A 349 3.42 19.98 26.95
N PHE A 350 4.44 20.68 26.45
CA PHE A 350 5.77 20.73 27.06
C PHE A 350 5.98 21.96 27.97
N LEU A 351 6.32 21.72 29.24
CA LEU A 351 6.88 22.74 30.15
C LEU A 351 8.40 22.61 30.21
N TRP A 352 9.13 23.42 29.45
CA TRP A 352 10.59 23.34 29.40
C TRP A 352 11.28 24.15 30.51
N MET A 353 12.07 23.48 31.36
CA MET A 353 12.79 24.11 32.48
C MET A 353 14.31 23.86 32.40
N LYS A 354 15.08 24.89 32.01
CA LYS A 354 16.55 24.85 31.94
C LYS A 354 17.20 25.25 33.27
N GLY A 355 18.31 24.61 33.65
CA GLY A 355 19.11 25.00 34.81
C GLY A 355 20.44 24.25 34.91
N LYS A 356 21.41 24.76 35.68
CA LYS A 356 22.76 24.16 35.83
C LYS A 356 22.73 22.87 36.68
N PRO A 357 23.68 21.93 36.56
CA PRO A 357 23.76 20.76 37.45
C PRO A 357 23.71 21.17 38.94
N GLY A 358 23.05 20.36 39.77
CA GLY A 358 22.90 20.64 41.21
C GLY A 358 21.85 21.69 41.63
N THR A 359 21.31 22.52 40.72
CA THR A 359 20.40 23.66 41.07
C THR A 359 18.96 23.27 41.49
N GLY A 360 18.75 22.12 42.12
CA GLY A 360 17.44 21.73 42.65
C GLY A 360 16.35 21.38 41.61
N LYS A 361 16.71 21.13 40.33
CA LYS A 361 15.73 20.78 39.27
C LYS A 361 14.74 19.70 39.68
N SER A 362 15.20 18.58 40.24
CA SER A 362 14.31 17.49 40.69
C SER A 362 13.36 17.94 41.82
N THR A 363 13.81 18.85 42.68
CA THR A 363 12.97 19.49 43.72
C THR A 363 11.91 20.40 43.11
N ILE A 364 12.25 21.15 42.05
CA ILE A 364 11.30 21.97 41.28
C ILE A 364 10.28 21.08 40.57
N MET A 365 10.70 19.99 39.90
CA MET A 365 9.78 19.03 39.28
C MET A 365 8.81 18.40 40.28
N LYS A 366 9.30 17.96 41.45
CA LYS A 366 8.45 17.43 42.52
C LYS A 366 7.48 18.49 43.07
N PHE A 367 7.91 19.75 43.17
CA PHE A 367 7.03 20.86 43.55
C PHE A 367 5.98 21.18 42.48
N ALA A 368 6.36 21.18 41.19
CA ALA A 368 5.44 21.38 40.07
C ALA A 368 4.36 20.29 40.05
N LEU A 369 4.76 19.00 40.10
CA LEU A 369 3.83 17.87 40.14
C LEU A 369 2.86 17.93 41.33
N ILE A 370 3.35 18.30 42.53
CA ILE A 370 2.51 18.43 43.73
C ILE A 370 1.48 19.55 43.57
N ASN A 371 1.81 20.66 42.92
CA ASN A 371 0.85 21.76 42.71
C ASN A 371 -0.07 21.51 41.52
N ALA A 372 0.43 20.92 40.42
CA ALA A 372 -0.38 20.46 39.31
C ALA A 372 -1.52 19.52 39.80
N ARG A 373 -1.19 18.54 40.65
CA ARG A 373 -2.18 17.65 41.32
C ARG A 373 -3.14 18.35 42.30
N LYS A 374 -2.85 19.57 42.74
CA LYS A 374 -3.76 20.38 43.58
C LYS A 374 -4.66 21.29 42.75
N THR A 375 -4.17 21.79 41.62
CA THR A 375 -4.87 22.73 40.74
C THR A 375 -5.78 22.00 39.76
N MET A 376 -5.28 20.97 39.07
CA MET A 376 -6.05 20.21 38.07
C MET A 376 -6.68 18.97 38.70
N LYS A 377 -7.61 19.17 39.64
CA LYS A 377 -8.25 18.07 40.41
C LYS A 377 -9.07 17.11 39.54
N ASP A 378 -9.60 17.61 38.43
CA ASP A 378 -10.50 16.88 37.52
C ASP A 378 -9.73 16.20 36.36
N LYS A 379 -8.40 16.02 36.51
CA LYS A 379 -7.50 15.47 35.49
C LYS A 379 -6.57 14.42 36.09
N ILE A 380 -6.33 13.34 35.35
CA ILE A 380 -5.36 12.32 35.73
C ILE A 380 -3.95 12.80 35.38
N ILE A 381 -3.11 13.03 36.40
CA ILE A 381 -1.71 13.48 36.23
C ILE A 381 -0.75 12.36 36.60
N ILE A 382 -0.23 11.69 35.60
CA ILE A 382 0.82 10.67 35.72
C ILE A 382 2.23 11.28 35.72
N SER A 383 3.23 10.54 36.20
CA SER A 383 4.58 11.05 36.41
C SER A 383 5.67 10.01 36.15
N PHE A 384 6.88 10.47 35.82
CA PHE A 384 8.09 9.66 35.88
C PHE A 384 9.30 10.52 36.25
N PHE A 385 10.21 9.99 37.07
CA PHE A 385 11.42 10.69 37.54
C PHE A 385 12.68 9.91 37.21
N PHE A 386 13.34 10.25 36.10
CA PHE A 386 14.63 9.69 35.72
C PHE A 386 15.66 9.75 36.86
N ASN A 387 16.24 8.60 37.19
CA ASN A 387 17.32 8.49 38.17
C ASN A 387 18.64 8.17 37.45
N ALA A 388 19.41 9.19 37.09
CA ALA A 388 20.70 9.02 36.41
C ALA A 388 21.79 8.26 37.21
N ARG A 389 21.49 7.83 38.44
CA ARG A 389 22.34 6.96 39.29
C ARG A 389 21.61 5.68 39.74
N GLY A 390 20.45 5.41 39.17
CA GLY A 390 19.62 4.24 39.44
C GLY A 390 19.96 3.06 38.53
N GLY A 391 19.16 2.00 38.63
CA GLY A 391 19.28 0.82 37.76
C GLY A 391 18.91 1.08 36.30
N GLY A 392 19.09 0.07 35.45
CA GLY A 392 18.85 0.18 33.99
C GLY A 392 17.41 0.58 33.62
N LEU A 393 16.40 0.24 34.43
CA LEU A 393 15.02 0.69 34.18
C LEU A 393 14.78 2.14 34.62
N GLU A 394 15.42 2.64 35.68
CA GLU A 394 15.25 4.04 36.13
C GLU A 394 15.89 5.09 35.19
N THR A 395 16.69 4.64 34.23
CA THR A 395 17.41 5.46 33.25
C THR A 395 16.93 5.27 31.81
N SER A 396 16.13 4.25 31.52
CA SER A 396 15.73 3.88 30.16
C SER A 396 14.30 4.29 29.80
N THR A 397 14.08 4.46 28.49
CA THR A 397 12.75 4.70 27.92
C THR A 397 11.75 3.57 28.25
N VAL A 398 12.22 2.34 28.38
CA VAL A 398 11.40 1.18 28.74
C VAL A 398 10.83 1.30 30.16
N GLY A 399 11.66 1.68 31.15
CA GLY A 399 11.18 1.92 32.51
C GLY A 399 10.26 3.13 32.62
N MET A 400 10.51 4.18 31.83
CA MET A 400 9.58 5.32 31.70
C MET A 400 8.20 4.86 31.21
N TYR A 401 8.12 4.09 30.11
CA TYR A 401 6.83 3.61 29.59
C TYR A 401 6.13 2.66 30.56
N ARG A 402 6.85 1.75 31.23
CA ARG A 402 6.29 0.84 32.24
C ARG A 402 5.68 1.60 33.43
N ALA A 403 6.38 2.61 33.94
CA ALA A 403 5.91 3.42 35.05
C ALA A 403 4.68 4.27 34.67
N LEU A 404 4.71 4.94 33.51
CA LEU A 404 3.58 5.72 33.02
C LEU A 404 2.35 4.84 32.75
N LEU A 405 2.54 3.65 32.16
CA LEU A 405 1.45 2.70 31.91
C LEU A 405 0.86 2.16 33.21
N SER A 406 1.69 1.85 34.22
CA SER A 406 1.22 1.49 35.56
C SER A 406 0.39 2.62 36.19
N GLU A 407 0.87 3.87 36.17
CA GLU A 407 0.12 5.01 36.73
C GLU A 407 -1.18 5.31 35.95
N ILE A 408 -1.27 5.01 34.66
CA ILE A 408 -2.52 5.12 33.86
C ILE A 408 -3.50 4.03 34.28
N LEU A 409 -3.07 2.76 34.25
CA LEU A 409 -3.96 1.61 34.51
C LEU A 409 -4.46 1.59 35.96
N GLU A 410 -3.67 2.08 36.92
CA GLU A 410 -4.10 2.24 38.31
C GLU A 410 -5.09 3.40 38.53
N ARG A 411 -5.12 4.42 37.65
CA ARG A 411 -5.94 5.64 37.84
C ARG A 411 -7.09 5.80 36.85
N VAL A 412 -7.12 5.01 35.78
CA VAL A 412 -8.17 5.05 34.75
C VAL A 412 -8.63 3.62 34.40
N PRO A 413 -9.20 2.87 35.36
CA PRO A 413 -9.66 1.50 35.14
C PRO A 413 -10.76 1.40 34.05
N GLU A 414 -11.45 2.51 33.78
CA GLU A 414 -12.55 2.62 32.81
C GLU A 414 -12.14 2.43 31.34
N LEU A 415 -10.84 2.57 31.00
CA LEU A 415 -10.38 2.59 29.60
C LEU A 415 -10.61 1.28 28.82
N HIS A 416 -10.85 0.16 29.50
CA HIS A 416 -10.98 -1.16 28.88
C HIS A 416 -12.11 -2.03 29.47
N GLU A 417 -13.01 -1.47 30.29
CA GLU A 417 -14.00 -2.26 31.01
C GLU A 417 -15.45 -2.09 30.54
N LEU A 418 -16.18 -3.21 30.58
CA LEU A 418 -17.63 -3.26 30.48
C LEU A 418 -18.22 -2.61 31.74
N LYS A 419 -18.92 -1.47 31.60
CA LYS A 419 -19.30 -0.55 32.71
C LYS A 419 -20.23 -1.11 33.78
N ILE A 420 -20.59 -2.39 33.69
CA ILE A 420 -21.67 -3.07 34.42
C ILE A 420 -21.31 -3.45 35.88
N GLY A 421 -20.16 -3.00 36.37
CA GLY A 421 -19.64 -3.30 37.71
C GLY A 421 -19.23 -4.77 37.91
N ASN A 422 -19.27 -5.19 39.18
CA ASN A 422 -18.75 -6.49 39.67
C ASN A 422 -19.85 -7.39 40.30
N SER A 423 -21.11 -7.23 39.90
CA SER A 423 -22.19 -8.11 40.37
C SER A 423 -22.06 -9.55 39.87
N ASN A 424 -22.73 -10.52 40.51
CA ASN A 424 -22.80 -11.90 40.00
C ASN A 424 -23.34 -11.97 38.56
N LEU A 425 -24.31 -11.11 38.22
CA LEU A 425 -24.81 -10.99 36.84
C LEU A 425 -23.72 -10.43 35.90
N ALA A 426 -22.91 -9.48 36.36
CA ALA A 426 -21.82 -8.92 35.58
C ALA A 426 -20.71 -9.94 35.30
N MET A 427 -20.31 -10.74 36.30
CA MET A 427 -19.34 -11.83 36.09
C MET A 427 -19.88 -12.87 35.10
N GLN A 428 -21.16 -13.23 35.17
CA GLN A 428 -21.80 -14.12 34.20
C GLN A 428 -21.87 -13.53 32.78
N ILE A 429 -22.12 -12.22 32.64
CA ILE A 429 -22.09 -11.52 31.34
C ILE A 429 -20.67 -11.47 30.78
N ARG A 430 -19.64 -11.22 31.60
CA ARG A 430 -18.23 -11.25 31.16
C ARG A 430 -17.82 -12.64 30.67
N GLY A 431 -18.17 -13.71 31.39
CA GLY A 431 -17.92 -15.09 30.95
C GLY A 431 -18.64 -15.47 29.65
N GLU A 432 -19.94 -15.12 29.50
CA GLU A 432 -20.67 -15.34 28.24
C GLU A 432 -20.10 -14.49 27.08
N LEU A 433 -19.49 -13.34 27.36
CA LEU A 433 -18.86 -12.48 26.37
C LEU A 433 -17.51 -13.04 25.90
N GLU A 434 -16.68 -13.52 26.83
CA GLU A 434 -15.41 -14.19 26.54
C GLU A 434 -15.61 -15.47 25.71
N GLU A 435 -16.62 -16.29 26.07
CA GLU A 435 -16.96 -17.51 25.34
C GLU A 435 -17.42 -17.21 23.90
N LYS A 436 -18.34 -16.25 23.73
CA LYS A 436 -18.88 -15.90 22.41
C LYS A 436 -17.90 -15.15 21.52
N ALA A 437 -16.94 -14.42 22.09
CA ALA A 437 -15.92 -13.72 21.34
C ALA A 437 -14.99 -14.66 20.55
N SER A 438 -14.74 -15.90 21.02
CA SER A 438 -13.93 -16.91 20.31
C SER A 438 -12.52 -16.42 19.89
N GLY A 439 -11.96 -15.45 20.63
CA GLY A 439 -10.69 -14.79 20.33
C GLY A 439 -10.73 -13.63 19.32
N VAL A 440 -11.90 -13.26 18.81
CA VAL A 440 -12.08 -12.16 17.84
C VAL A 440 -12.18 -10.82 18.57
N PHE A 441 -11.06 -10.09 18.68
CA PHE A 441 -11.00 -8.81 19.39
C PHE A 441 -12.00 -7.76 18.85
N MET A 442 -12.18 -7.68 17.52
CA MET A 442 -13.12 -6.74 16.91
C MET A 442 -14.58 -6.99 17.32
N TRP A 443 -14.94 -8.26 17.53
CA TRP A 443 -16.26 -8.64 18.05
C TRP A 443 -16.45 -8.10 19.48
N VAL A 444 -15.43 -8.26 20.34
CA VAL A 444 -15.45 -7.72 21.71
C VAL A 444 -15.65 -6.21 21.73
N VAL A 445 -14.90 -5.45 20.92
CA VAL A 445 -15.02 -3.98 20.86
C VAL A 445 -16.44 -3.54 20.50
N LEU A 446 -17.02 -4.13 19.44
CA LEU A 446 -18.37 -3.82 18.98
C LEU A 446 -19.44 -4.21 20.02
N VAL A 447 -19.35 -5.40 20.59
CA VAL A 447 -20.32 -5.92 21.57
C VAL A 447 -20.22 -5.16 22.89
N MET A 448 -19.02 -4.79 23.35
CA MET A 448 -18.85 -3.90 24.50
C MET A 448 -19.50 -2.54 24.26
N GLY A 449 -19.39 -1.97 23.05
CA GLY A 449 -20.11 -0.74 22.68
C GLY A 449 -21.63 -0.89 22.77
N ILE A 450 -22.18 -1.99 22.24
CA ILE A 450 -23.61 -2.30 22.29
C ILE A 450 -24.11 -2.48 23.73
N LEU A 451 -23.37 -3.25 24.54
CA LEU A 451 -23.73 -3.53 25.94
C LEU A 451 -23.57 -2.30 26.83
N ASN A 452 -22.51 -1.51 26.68
CA ASN A 452 -22.34 -0.25 27.41
C ASN A 452 -23.46 0.74 27.06
N LYS A 453 -23.85 0.89 25.78
CA LYS A 453 -25.00 1.73 25.39
C LYS A 453 -26.34 1.23 25.97
N ALA A 454 -26.52 -0.09 26.12
CA ALA A 454 -27.70 -0.66 26.75
C ALA A 454 -27.69 -0.51 28.29
N TYR A 455 -26.51 -0.53 28.92
CA TYR A 455 -26.30 -0.30 30.35
C TYR A 455 -26.51 1.16 30.73
N ASP A 456 -25.91 2.09 29.98
CA ASP A 456 -26.08 3.54 30.15
C ASP A 456 -27.58 3.94 30.01
N GLY A 457 -28.35 3.17 29.23
CA GLY A 457 -29.82 3.26 29.13
C GLY A 457 -30.61 2.52 30.23
N GLY A 458 -29.99 2.16 31.35
CA GLY A 458 -30.63 1.57 32.54
C GLY A 458 -31.09 0.11 32.43
N ARG A 459 -30.89 -0.57 31.29
CA ARG A 459 -31.47 -1.90 31.01
C ARG A 459 -30.64 -3.08 31.52
N VAL A 460 -30.09 -2.96 32.74
CA VAL A 460 -29.12 -3.92 33.34
C VAL A 460 -29.60 -5.37 33.30
N ARG A 461 -30.88 -5.63 33.60
CA ARG A 461 -31.47 -6.99 33.61
C ARG A 461 -31.57 -7.62 32.21
N ALA A 462 -31.65 -6.81 31.15
CA ALA A 462 -31.77 -7.27 29.77
C ALA A 462 -30.40 -7.51 29.09
N LEU A 463 -29.29 -7.06 29.68
CA LEU A 463 -27.95 -7.14 29.07
C LEU A 463 -27.53 -8.57 28.72
N ARG A 464 -27.84 -9.55 29.57
CA ARG A 464 -27.54 -10.96 29.30
C ARG A 464 -28.37 -11.52 28.15
N GLN A 465 -29.64 -11.12 28.05
CA GLN A 465 -30.50 -11.51 26.93
C GLN A 465 -30.03 -10.87 25.63
N LEU A 466 -29.60 -9.60 25.68
CA LEU A 466 -29.00 -8.87 24.55
C LEU A 466 -27.69 -9.52 24.08
N LEU A 467 -26.78 -9.87 25.00
CA LEU A 467 -25.56 -10.62 24.69
C LEU A 467 -25.86 -12.00 24.07
N ARG A 468 -26.92 -12.68 24.53
CA ARG A 468 -27.36 -13.96 23.95
C ARG A 468 -27.90 -13.81 22.54
N SER A 469 -28.67 -12.75 22.25
CA SER A 469 -29.20 -12.49 20.89
C SER A 469 -28.14 -12.05 19.88
N ILE A 470 -27.02 -11.48 20.32
CA ILE A 470 -25.92 -11.07 19.41
C ILE A 470 -25.25 -12.30 18.76
N PRO A 471 -25.03 -12.36 17.44
CA PRO A 471 -24.34 -13.48 16.81
C PRO A 471 -22.90 -13.67 17.32
N GLY A 472 -22.39 -14.91 17.36
CA GLY A 472 -20.99 -15.18 17.71
C GLY A 472 -20.01 -15.01 16.54
N ASP A 473 -20.51 -14.98 15.30
CA ASP A 473 -19.71 -14.73 14.11
C ASP A 473 -19.67 -13.21 13.79
N LEU A 474 -18.51 -12.71 13.35
CA LEU A 474 -18.35 -11.27 13.08
C LEU A 474 -19.12 -10.81 11.83
N HIS A 475 -19.25 -11.66 10.80
CA HIS A 475 -20.01 -11.30 9.58
C HIS A 475 -21.51 -11.29 9.85
N GLU A 476 -22.00 -12.18 10.72
CA GLU A 476 -23.37 -12.12 11.23
C GLU A 476 -23.59 -10.89 12.11
N LEU A 477 -22.65 -10.54 12.99
CA LEU A 477 -22.71 -9.30 13.78
C LEU A 477 -22.73 -8.04 12.89
N PHE A 478 -21.92 -7.96 11.83
CA PHE A 478 -21.97 -6.84 10.90
C PHE A 478 -23.31 -6.75 10.16
N ARG A 479 -23.85 -7.89 9.70
CA ARG A 479 -25.20 -7.96 9.12
C ARG A 479 -26.23 -7.38 10.09
N ASP A 480 -26.25 -7.87 11.33
CA ASP A 480 -27.18 -7.43 12.37
C ASP A 480 -27.05 -5.94 12.67
N ILE A 481 -25.83 -5.41 12.84
CA ILE A 481 -25.62 -3.96 13.06
C ILE A 481 -26.26 -3.14 11.94
N LEU A 482 -26.02 -3.53 10.68
CA LEU A 482 -26.51 -2.81 9.51
C LEU A 482 -28.04 -2.91 9.37
N THR A 483 -28.66 -4.05 9.70
CA THR A 483 -30.11 -4.28 9.56
C THR A 483 -30.96 -3.88 10.77
N ARG A 484 -30.41 -3.79 11.99
CA ARG A 484 -31.18 -3.65 13.26
C ARG A 484 -32.12 -2.44 13.35
N ASP A 485 -31.87 -1.42 12.54
CA ASP A 485 -32.65 -0.18 12.52
C ASP A 485 -32.71 0.34 11.09
N SER A 486 -33.93 0.53 10.59
CA SER A 486 -34.22 0.93 9.22
C SER A 486 -34.63 2.39 9.08
N HIS A 487 -34.85 3.15 10.17
CA HIS A 487 -35.35 4.53 10.08
C HIS A 487 -34.39 5.44 9.30
N ASN A 488 -33.08 5.26 9.47
CA ASN A 488 -32.05 6.07 8.80
C ASN A 488 -31.27 5.24 7.76
N ARG A 489 -31.94 4.35 7.01
CA ARG A 489 -31.31 3.46 6.00
C ARG A 489 -30.50 4.24 4.95
N HIS A 490 -31.03 5.36 4.46
CA HIS A 490 -30.39 6.16 3.41
C HIS A 490 -29.13 6.88 3.92
N GLU A 491 -29.18 7.46 5.11
CA GLU A 491 -28.04 8.10 5.78
C GLU A 491 -26.88 7.10 6.02
N LEU A 492 -27.19 5.90 6.53
CA LEU A 492 -26.22 4.82 6.71
C LEU A 492 -25.60 4.38 5.38
N LEU A 493 -26.42 4.21 4.34
CA LEU A 493 -25.94 3.82 3.01
C LEU A 493 -24.99 4.88 2.45
N LEU A 494 -25.38 6.17 2.48
CA LEU A 494 -24.52 7.27 2.02
C LEU A 494 -23.21 7.36 2.81
N CYS A 495 -23.26 7.20 4.13
CA CYS A 495 -22.06 7.16 4.97
C CYS A 495 -21.10 6.03 4.53
N ILE A 496 -21.62 4.83 4.30
CA ILE A 496 -20.85 3.68 3.80
C ILE A 496 -20.33 3.92 2.38
N GLN A 497 -21.13 4.49 1.49
CA GLN A 497 -20.72 4.80 0.11
C GLN A 497 -19.56 5.79 0.08
N TRP A 498 -19.61 6.85 0.89
CA TRP A 498 -18.51 7.80 1.03
C TRP A 498 -17.23 7.12 1.57
N LEU A 499 -17.32 6.30 2.62
CA LEU A 499 -16.18 5.58 3.19
C LEU A 499 -15.57 4.53 2.23
N LEU A 500 -16.36 3.96 1.31
CA LEU A 500 -15.90 2.98 0.34
C LEU A 500 -15.32 3.60 -0.94
N PHE A 501 -15.98 4.62 -1.50
CA PHE A 501 -15.81 5.07 -2.88
C PHE A 501 -15.39 6.54 -3.04
N ALA A 502 -15.18 7.29 -1.96
CA ALA A 502 -14.52 8.59 -2.05
C ALA A 502 -13.14 8.48 -2.72
N LYS A 503 -12.72 9.52 -3.43
CA LYS A 503 -11.41 9.58 -4.09
C LYS A 503 -10.25 9.51 -3.10
N GLN A 504 -10.47 10.10 -1.93
CA GLN A 504 -9.57 10.17 -0.79
C GLN A 504 -10.42 10.14 0.49
N PRO A 505 -9.88 9.71 1.64
CA PRO A 505 -10.58 9.80 2.92
C PRO A 505 -11.02 11.24 3.22
N LEU A 506 -12.28 11.41 3.62
CA LEU A 506 -12.86 12.71 3.95
C LEU A 506 -12.56 13.09 5.41
N LYS A 507 -12.44 14.38 5.70
CA LYS A 507 -12.50 14.91 7.07
C LYS A 507 -13.90 14.71 7.68
N SER A 508 -14.04 14.93 8.98
CA SER A 508 -15.33 14.84 9.68
C SER A 508 -16.41 15.77 9.09
N GLU A 509 -16.06 17.04 8.95
CA GLU A 509 -16.88 18.11 8.40
C GLU A 509 -17.16 17.92 6.91
N GLU A 510 -16.18 17.44 6.15
CA GLU A 510 -16.38 17.05 4.74
C GLU A 510 -17.42 15.92 4.63
N LEU A 511 -17.27 14.83 5.41
CA LEU A 511 -18.21 13.70 5.39
C LEU A 511 -19.62 14.10 5.86
N TYR A 512 -19.73 14.99 6.86
CA TYR A 512 -21.01 15.49 7.36
C TYR A 512 -21.81 16.16 6.24
N PHE A 513 -21.24 17.19 5.60
CA PHE A 513 -21.88 17.91 4.52
C PHE A 513 -22.08 17.05 3.26
N ALA A 514 -21.20 16.08 3.01
CA ALA A 514 -21.34 15.11 1.92
C ALA A 514 -22.51 14.12 2.11
N ILE A 515 -22.87 13.79 3.37
CA ILE A 515 -24.07 13.00 3.68
C ILE A 515 -25.31 13.90 3.59
N LEU A 516 -25.27 15.09 4.21
CA LEU A 516 -26.37 16.06 4.17
C LEU A 516 -26.81 16.40 2.74
N SER A 517 -25.87 16.57 1.81
CA SER A 517 -26.21 16.87 0.40
C SER A 517 -26.91 15.73 -0.34
N GLY A 518 -26.94 14.52 0.23
CA GLY A 518 -27.73 13.38 -0.25
C GLY A 518 -29.04 13.13 0.50
N ILE A 519 -29.21 13.64 1.74
CA ILE A 519 -30.42 13.39 2.56
C ILE A 519 -31.31 14.62 2.73
N GLU A 520 -30.74 15.81 2.91
CA GLU A 520 -31.47 17.05 3.19
C GLU A 520 -30.92 18.24 2.39
N PRO A 521 -31.01 18.24 1.04
CA PRO A 521 -30.48 19.31 0.19
C PRO A 521 -30.93 20.73 0.57
N GLY A 522 -32.16 20.88 1.05
CA GLY A 522 -32.73 22.17 1.46
C GLY A 522 -32.21 22.72 2.79
N ALA A 523 -31.45 21.92 3.56
CA ALA A 523 -30.80 22.34 4.81
C ALA A 523 -29.35 22.80 4.59
N LEU A 524 -28.83 22.73 3.36
CA LEU A 524 -27.45 23.13 3.06
C LEU A 524 -27.29 24.67 3.09
N THR A 525 -26.49 25.15 4.03
CA THR A 525 -26.05 26.55 4.14
C THR A 525 -24.53 26.63 4.30
N GLU A 526 -24.02 27.83 4.53
CA GLU A 526 -22.69 28.01 5.15
C GLU A 526 -22.63 27.30 6.51
N TRP A 527 -21.45 26.80 6.87
CA TRP A 527 -21.24 26.06 8.13
C TRP A 527 -21.26 27.00 9.34
N ASP A 528 -22.37 26.96 10.08
CA ASP A 528 -22.47 27.55 11.41
C ASP A 528 -21.76 26.67 12.44
N THR A 529 -20.60 27.12 12.94
CA THR A 529 -19.80 26.37 13.90
C THR A 529 -20.38 26.33 15.32
N ASP A 530 -21.35 27.19 15.64
CA ASP A 530 -22.01 27.26 16.94
C ASP A 530 -23.18 26.28 17.01
N VAL A 531 -23.87 26.04 15.88
CA VAL A 531 -24.89 24.99 15.73
C VAL A 531 -24.22 23.63 15.44
N ASP A 532 -23.50 23.52 14.32
CA ASP A 532 -22.85 22.29 13.86
C ASP A 532 -21.44 22.14 14.45
N THR A 533 -21.36 22.17 15.79
CA THR A 533 -20.08 22.00 16.48
C THR A 533 -19.39 20.67 16.11
N ILE A 534 -18.07 20.62 16.17
CA ILE A 534 -17.27 19.40 15.91
C ILE A 534 -17.77 18.19 16.75
N ASN A 535 -18.32 18.42 17.94
CA ASN A 535 -18.89 17.36 18.78
C ASN A 535 -20.27 16.87 18.28
N VAL A 536 -21.08 17.73 17.67
CA VAL A 536 -22.32 17.35 16.98
C VAL A 536 -21.98 16.51 15.74
N ILE A 537 -21.08 17.00 14.89
CA ILE A 537 -20.58 16.28 13.71
C ILE A 537 -20.03 14.89 14.06
N ARG A 538 -19.22 14.78 15.13
CA ARG A 538 -18.70 13.48 15.62
C ARG A 538 -19.81 12.51 16.05
N ARG A 539 -20.85 13.01 16.72
CA ARG A 539 -22.01 12.20 17.13
C ARG A 539 -22.85 11.78 15.92
N PHE A 540 -23.02 12.66 14.94
CA PHE A 540 -23.67 12.36 13.67
C PHE A 540 -22.94 11.21 12.97
N ILE A 541 -21.66 11.34 12.64
CA ILE A 541 -20.87 10.30 11.95
C ILE A 541 -20.90 8.95 12.70
N LEU A 542 -20.80 8.97 14.04
CA LEU A 542 -20.90 7.76 14.85
C LEU A 542 -22.30 7.10 14.78
N SER A 543 -23.36 7.92 14.67
CA SER A 543 -24.73 7.47 14.48
C SER A 543 -24.96 6.93 13.06
N SER A 544 -24.60 7.70 12.03
CA SER A 544 -24.74 7.37 10.61
C SER A 544 -24.02 6.08 10.25
N SER A 545 -22.79 5.91 10.74
CA SER A 545 -22.00 4.68 10.54
C SER A 545 -22.40 3.52 11.47
N LYS A 546 -23.36 3.72 12.38
CA LYS A 546 -23.72 2.80 13.48
C LYS A 546 -22.52 2.33 14.33
N GLY A 547 -21.49 3.17 14.45
CA GLY A 547 -20.25 2.85 15.17
C GLY A 547 -19.21 2.05 14.38
N LEU A 548 -19.42 1.86 13.07
CA LEU A 548 -18.47 1.18 12.19
C LEU A 548 -17.38 2.11 11.64
N ALA A 549 -17.47 3.41 11.89
CA ALA A 549 -16.47 4.41 11.49
C ALA A 549 -15.84 5.14 12.68
N GLU A 550 -14.59 5.56 12.52
CA GLU A 550 -13.81 6.33 13.47
C GLU A 550 -13.08 7.50 12.79
N ILE A 551 -12.53 8.41 13.59
CA ILE A 551 -11.67 9.51 13.13
C ILE A 551 -10.22 9.19 13.51
N THR A 552 -9.33 9.16 12.52
CA THR A 552 -7.91 8.82 12.72
C THR A 552 -7.20 9.82 13.64
N GLN A 553 -6.35 9.30 14.55
CA GLN A 553 -5.45 10.11 15.39
C GLN A 553 -4.17 10.51 14.64
N SER A 554 -4.32 11.15 13.47
CA SER A 554 -3.21 11.52 12.59
C SER A 554 -3.00 13.04 12.52
N LYS A 555 -1.94 13.51 11.84
CA LYS A 555 -1.72 14.93 11.56
C LYS A 555 -2.79 15.56 10.66
N ALA A 556 -3.54 14.74 9.91
CA ALA A 556 -4.67 15.15 9.10
C ALA A 556 -5.84 14.18 9.40
N PRO A 557 -6.65 14.46 10.43
CA PRO A 557 -7.73 13.55 10.84
C PRO A 557 -8.76 13.35 9.72
N ALA A 558 -8.92 12.10 9.30
CA ALA A 558 -9.93 11.68 8.33
C ALA A 558 -10.80 10.56 8.93
N VAL A 559 -11.99 10.38 8.37
CA VAL A 559 -12.93 9.32 8.76
C VAL A 559 -12.59 8.04 8.00
N GLN A 560 -12.52 6.92 8.71
CA GLN A 560 -12.27 5.59 8.16
C GLN A 560 -13.15 4.53 8.85
N PHE A 561 -13.19 3.32 8.32
CA PHE A 561 -13.76 2.18 9.07
C PHE A 561 -12.88 1.82 10.27
N ILE A 562 -13.49 1.39 11.37
CA ILE A 562 -12.79 0.93 12.59
C ILE A 562 -11.86 -0.28 12.34
N HIS A 563 -12.07 -1.01 11.25
CA HIS A 563 -11.23 -2.15 10.84
C HIS A 563 -11.44 -2.50 9.37
N GLU A 564 -10.40 -3.04 8.73
CA GLU A 564 -10.48 -3.54 7.34
C GLU A 564 -11.51 -4.66 7.18
N SER A 565 -11.77 -5.45 8.23
CA SER A 565 -12.82 -6.48 8.20
C SER A 565 -14.23 -5.93 7.93
N VAL A 566 -14.50 -4.65 8.21
CA VAL A 566 -15.77 -4.00 7.83
C VAL A 566 -15.80 -3.81 6.32
N ARG A 567 -14.74 -3.22 5.73
CA ARG A 567 -14.59 -3.02 4.28
C ARG A 567 -14.67 -4.35 3.52
N ASP A 568 -14.01 -5.37 4.06
CA ASP A 568 -14.04 -6.74 3.53
C ASP A 568 -15.44 -7.35 3.55
N PHE A 569 -16.18 -7.26 4.65
CA PHE A 569 -17.56 -7.76 4.70
C PHE A 569 -18.48 -7.04 3.71
N LEU A 570 -18.30 -5.74 3.53
CA LEU A 570 -19.13 -4.92 2.62
C LEU A 570 -18.85 -5.24 1.14
N LEU A 571 -17.58 -5.45 0.76
CA LEU A 571 -17.15 -5.63 -0.63
C LEU A 571 -16.99 -7.10 -1.07
N LYS A 572 -16.47 -7.98 -0.21
CA LYS A 572 -16.24 -9.40 -0.54
C LYS A 572 -17.55 -10.18 -0.31
N GLU A 573 -17.84 -11.13 -1.19
CA GLU A 573 -19.06 -11.97 -1.17
C GLU A 573 -20.42 -11.24 -1.31
N ASN A 574 -20.46 -10.07 -1.94
CA ASN A 574 -21.71 -9.31 -2.14
C ASN A 574 -22.44 -8.98 -0.80
N GLY A 575 -21.70 -8.77 0.29
CA GLY A 575 -22.29 -8.52 1.62
C GLY A 575 -23.29 -7.35 1.63
N LEU A 576 -22.94 -6.23 1.00
CA LEU A 576 -23.86 -5.10 0.79
C LEU A 576 -25.09 -5.48 -0.03
N CYS A 577 -24.94 -6.16 -1.17
CA CYS A 577 -26.08 -6.56 -2.01
C CYS A 577 -27.00 -7.59 -1.33
N ARG A 578 -26.46 -8.43 -0.44
CA ARG A 578 -27.23 -9.36 0.40
C ARG A 578 -28.05 -8.63 1.49
N ILE A 579 -27.67 -7.41 1.87
CA ILE A 579 -28.38 -6.58 2.85
C ILE A 579 -29.36 -5.62 2.14
N TRP A 580 -28.96 -5.07 1.00
CA TRP A 580 -29.73 -4.14 0.18
C TRP A 580 -29.78 -4.63 -1.27
N PRO A 581 -30.75 -5.49 -1.63
CA PRO A 581 -30.90 -6.05 -2.97
C PRO A 581 -31.13 -5.02 -4.07
N ASP A 582 -31.60 -3.81 -3.71
CA ASP A 582 -31.76 -2.67 -4.62
C ASP A 582 -30.42 -2.22 -5.24
N LEU A 583 -29.30 -2.53 -4.57
CA LEU A 583 -27.93 -2.33 -5.06
C LEU A 583 -27.41 -3.49 -5.95
N GLY A 584 -28.28 -4.46 -6.24
CA GLY A 584 -28.00 -5.88 -6.50
C GLY A 584 -27.38 -6.27 -7.84
N GLY A 585 -26.49 -5.44 -8.38
CA GLY A 585 -25.70 -5.80 -9.56
C GLY A 585 -24.53 -4.86 -9.84
N ASN A 586 -24.62 -3.60 -9.40
CA ASN A 586 -23.64 -2.58 -9.71
C ASN A 586 -23.43 -1.60 -8.55
N LEU A 587 -23.04 -2.14 -7.39
CA LEU A 587 -22.76 -1.34 -6.18
C LEU A 587 -21.79 -0.20 -6.47
N GLN A 588 -20.70 -0.46 -7.20
CA GLN A 588 -19.69 0.56 -7.50
C GLN A 588 -20.27 1.68 -8.38
N GLY A 589 -20.93 1.34 -9.49
CA GLY A 589 -21.50 2.32 -10.41
C GLY A 589 -22.60 3.16 -9.79
N GLN A 590 -23.56 2.53 -9.11
CA GLN A 590 -24.64 3.25 -8.43
C GLN A 590 -24.12 4.12 -7.28
N SER A 591 -23.10 3.66 -6.55
CA SER A 591 -22.47 4.48 -5.51
C SER A 591 -21.78 5.68 -6.12
N HIS A 592 -20.94 5.51 -7.13
CA HIS A 592 -20.32 6.66 -7.80
C HIS A 592 -21.34 7.62 -8.43
N ASP A 593 -22.47 7.13 -8.95
CA ASP A 593 -23.54 7.99 -9.44
C ASP A 593 -24.23 8.78 -8.32
N GLN A 594 -24.56 8.14 -7.19
CA GLN A 594 -25.10 8.82 -6.01
C GLN A 594 -24.12 9.85 -5.43
N LEU A 595 -22.83 9.50 -5.32
CA LEU A 595 -21.80 10.42 -4.84
C LEU A 595 -21.60 11.62 -5.77
N LYS A 596 -21.75 11.43 -7.10
CA LYS A 596 -21.81 12.52 -8.09
C LYS A 596 -22.99 13.46 -7.81
N GLN A 597 -24.19 12.94 -7.55
CA GLN A 597 -25.35 13.78 -7.21
C GLN A 597 -25.10 14.58 -5.92
N CYS A 598 -24.54 13.96 -4.88
CA CYS A 598 -24.16 14.66 -3.64
C CYS A 598 -23.13 15.78 -3.88
N CYS A 599 -22.18 15.60 -4.81
CA CYS A 599 -21.27 16.68 -5.24
C CYS A 599 -22.01 17.80 -5.97
N LEU A 600 -22.89 17.48 -6.94
CA LEU A 600 -23.64 18.47 -7.72
C LEU A 600 -24.57 19.30 -6.83
N THR A 601 -25.29 18.68 -5.90
CA THR A 601 -26.13 19.38 -4.93
C THR A 601 -25.31 20.36 -4.09
N TYR A 602 -24.14 19.96 -3.59
CA TYR A 602 -23.32 20.84 -2.74
C TYR A 602 -22.59 21.94 -3.54
N MET A 603 -22.27 21.70 -4.82
CA MET A 603 -21.75 22.74 -5.73
C MET A 603 -22.75 23.87 -5.98
N ASN A 604 -24.06 23.62 -5.84
CA ASN A 604 -25.12 24.60 -6.04
C ASN A 604 -25.49 25.37 -4.76
N VAL A 605 -24.74 25.21 -3.66
CA VAL A 605 -24.90 26.03 -2.46
C VAL A 605 -24.46 27.47 -2.76
N ASP A 606 -25.26 28.45 -2.32
CA ASP A 606 -25.02 29.86 -2.61
C ASP A 606 -23.76 30.40 -1.92
N VAL A 607 -22.67 30.52 -2.70
CA VAL A 607 -21.42 31.17 -2.30
C VAL A 607 -21.36 32.66 -2.67
N SER A 608 -22.37 33.21 -3.35
CA SER A 608 -22.32 34.57 -3.93
C SER A 608 -22.17 35.69 -2.90
N LYS A 609 -22.64 35.46 -1.67
CA LYS A 609 -22.44 36.36 -0.51
C LYS A 609 -20.96 36.59 -0.16
N HIS A 610 -20.08 35.66 -0.54
CA HIS A 610 -18.67 35.61 -0.17
C HIS A 610 -17.72 35.77 -1.36
N VAL A 611 -18.17 35.43 -2.57
CA VAL A 611 -17.40 35.58 -3.81
C VAL A 611 -18.32 35.82 -5.01
N ASP A 612 -18.14 36.95 -5.70
CA ASP A 612 -18.73 37.14 -7.02
C ASP A 612 -17.89 36.41 -8.07
N LEU A 613 -18.40 35.27 -8.52
CA LEU A 613 -17.74 34.44 -9.55
C LEU A 613 -17.90 34.99 -10.98
N SER A 614 -18.68 36.06 -11.17
CA SER A 614 -18.77 36.77 -12.45
C SER A 614 -17.56 37.69 -12.71
N GLU A 615 -16.88 38.14 -11.65
CA GLU A 615 -15.66 38.95 -11.78
C GLU A 615 -14.38 38.09 -11.94
N PRO A 616 -13.33 38.61 -12.60
CA PRO A 616 -12.05 37.92 -12.70
C PRO A 616 -11.38 37.73 -11.33
N LEU A 617 -11.20 36.47 -10.91
CA LEU A 617 -10.52 36.12 -9.67
C LEU A 617 -9.11 36.74 -9.60
N ALA A 618 -8.76 37.27 -8.42
CA ALA A 618 -7.41 37.70 -8.11
C ALA A 618 -6.38 36.58 -8.42
N LYS A 619 -5.17 37.00 -8.83
CA LYS A 619 -4.07 36.11 -9.23
C LYS A 619 -3.89 34.97 -8.23
N ALA A 620 -3.87 33.71 -8.68
CA ALA A 620 -3.91 32.51 -7.85
C ALA A 620 -2.81 32.47 -6.77
N SER A 621 -1.67 33.10 -7.04
CA SER A 621 -0.52 33.21 -6.14
C SER A 621 -0.55 34.42 -5.20
N SER A 622 -1.61 35.25 -5.20
CA SER A 622 -1.76 36.37 -4.28
C SER A 622 -2.22 35.90 -2.90
N THR A 623 -1.89 36.67 -1.87
CA THR A 623 -2.36 36.45 -0.49
C THR A 623 -3.89 36.55 -0.41
N GLU A 624 -4.49 37.47 -1.18
CA GLU A 624 -5.94 37.64 -1.31
C GLU A 624 -6.62 36.36 -1.82
N ALA A 625 -6.15 35.76 -2.92
CA ALA A 625 -6.68 34.50 -3.44
C ALA A 625 -6.43 33.32 -2.48
N ALA A 626 -5.33 33.35 -1.71
CA ALA A 626 -5.07 32.34 -0.68
C ALA A 626 -6.06 32.44 0.49
N ASN A 627 -6.26 33.65 1.02
CA ASN A 627 -7.19 33.92 2.11
C ASN A 627 -8.64 33.62 1.70
N LEU A 628 -9.03 33.96 0.46
CA LEU A 628 -10.36 33.65 -0.07
C LEU A 628 -10.59 32.13 -0.13
N ARG A 629 -9.64 31.36 -0.68
CA ARG A 629 -9.70 29.88 -0.69
C ARG A 629 -9.82 29.30 0.72
N GLU A 630 -9.04 29.79 1.67
CA GLU A 630 -9.06 29.30 3.05
C GLU A 630 -10.39 29.64 3.74
N SER A 631 -10.93 30.84 3.52
CA SER A 631 -12.24 31.26 4.02
C SER A 631 -13.36 30.39 3.45
N ILE A 632 -13.43 30.24 2.13
CA ILE A 632 -14.44 29.40 1.46
C ILE A 632 -14.32 27.93 1.89
N ALA A 633 -13.11 27.37 1.97
CA ALA A 633 -12.92 25.99 2.43
C ALA A 633 -13.27 25.79 3.92
N LYS A 634 -13.27 26.85 4.73
CA LYS A 634 -13.74 26.83 6.11
C LYS A 634 -15.27 26.95 6.22
N MET A 635 -15.90 27.79 5.39
CA MET A 635 -17.35 28.01 5.42
C MET A 635 -18.14 26.92 4.67
N PHE A 636 -17.52 26.28 3.67
CA PHE A 636 -18.13 25.24 2.85
C PHE A 636 -17.20 24.00 2.76
N PRO A 637 -17.03 23.22 3.85
CA PRO A 637 -15.97 22.22 3.97
C PRO A 637 -15.91 21.20 2.85
N PHE A 638 -17.06 20.80 2.31
CA PHE A 638 -17.15 19.78 1.28
C PHE A 638 -16.98 20.32 -0.16
N LEU A 639 -17.00 21.65 -0.37
CA LEU A 639 -17.05 22.26 -1.71
C LEU A 639 -15.79 21.97 -2.53
N GLU A 640 -14.60 22.08 -1.93
CA GLU A 640 -13.33 21.80 -2.60
C GLU A 640 -13.24 20.32 -3.04
N TYR A 641 -13.79 19.39 -2.24
CA TYR A 641 -13.89 17.99 -2.65
C TYR A 641 -14.91 17.82 -3.78
N ALA A 642 -16.11 18.39 -3.63
CA ALA A 642 -17.21 18.24 -4.58
C ALA A 642 -16.80 18.68 -5.99
N VAL A 643 -16.26 19.89 -6.10
CA VAL A 643 -15.78 20.49 -7.36
C VAL A 643 -14.70 19.63 -8.00
N ARG A 644 -13.64 19.25 -7.26
CA ARG A 644 -12.53 18.48 -7.84
C ARG A 644 -12.85 17.02 -8.17
N ASN A 645 -13.89 16.44 -7.55
CA ASN A 645 -14.17 15.01 -7.68
C ASN A 645 -15.48 14.67 -8.39
N VAL A 646 -16.37 15.62 -8.71
CA VAL A 646 -17.62 15.35 -9.45
C VAL A 646 -17.33 14.57 -10.74
N LEU A 647 -16.38 15.04 -11.57
CA LEU A 647 -15.98 14.37 -12.81
C LEU A 647 -15.29 13.00 -12.58
N TYR A 648 -14.63 12.80 -11.43
CA TYR A 648 -14.09 11.49 -11.05
C TYR A 648 -15.21 10.50 -10.74
N HIS A 649 -16.21 10.91 -9.96
CA HIS A 649 -17.38 10.10 -9.64
C HIS A 649 -18.19 9.77 -10.91
N THR A 650 -18.48 10.77 -11.76
CA THR A 650 -19.09 10.54 -13.08
C THR A 650 -18.30 9.53 -13.93
N ASN A 651 -16.97 9.69 -14.04
CA ASN A 651 -16.13 8.78 -14.82
C ASN A 651 -16.08 7.35 -14.25
N ALA A 652 -16.17 7.20 -12.93
CA ALA A 652 -16.21 5.90 -12.29
C ALA A 652 -17.59 5.22 -12.44
N ALA A 653 -18.68 5.98 -12.44
CA ALA A 653 -20.04 5.48 -12.74
C ALA A 653 -20.14 4.95 -14.18
N GLU A 654 -19.71 5.75 -15.17
CA GLU A 654 -19.62 5.36 -16.58
C GLU A 654 -18.69 4.15 -16.79
N GLY A 655 -17.56 4.12 -16.08
CA GLY A 655 -16.63 2.98 -16.08
C GLY A 655 -17.20 1.69 -15.49
N SER A 656 -18.24 1.80 -14.67
CA SER A 656 -18.93 0.68 -14.02
C SER A 656 -20.25 0.31 -14.72
N GLY A 657 -20.62 0.98 -15.82
CA GLY A 657 -21.83 0.67 -16.59
C GLY A 657 -23.11 1.42 -16.18
N ILE A 658 -23.00 2.55 -15.47
CA ILE A 658 -24.09 3.53 -15.36
C ILE A 658 -23.83 4.65 -16.38
N ALA A 659 -24.64 4.73 -17.43
CA ALA A 659 -24.42 5.68 -18.53
C ALA A 659 -24.40 7.15 -18.05
N GLN A 660 -23.46 7.94 -18.55
CA GLN A 660 -23.30 9.37 -18.21
C GLN A 660 -23.33 10.29 -19.45
N GLY A 661 -23.89 9.82 -20.56
CA GLY A 661 -24.02 10.60 -21.80
C GLY A 661 -24.83 11.89 -21.61
N ASP A 662 -25.94 11.81 -20.88
CA ASP A 662 -26.81 12.96 -20.59
C ASP A 662 -26.12 13.98 -19.68
N PHE A 663 -25.38 13.51 -18.67
CA PHE A 663 -24.56 14.37 -17.81
C PHE A 663 -23.56 15.22 -18.63
N ILE A 664 -22.95 14.68 -19.70
CA ILE A 664 -22.01 15.45 -20.54
C ILE A 664 -22.71 16.61 -21.27
N GLN A 665 -24.02 16.51 -21.51
CA GLN A 665 -24.82 17.55 -22.17
C GLN A 665 -25.35 18.58 -21.16
N ASP A 666 -25.84 18.13 -20.02
CA ASP A 666 -26.53 18.97 -19.03
C ASP A 666 -25.60 19.58 -17.96
N PHE A 667 -24.34 19.13 -17.87
CA PHE A 667 -23.40 19.64 -16.86
C PHE A 667 -23.16 21.14 -17.02
N GLN A 668 -23.34 21.89 -15.92
CA GLN A 668 -23.12 23.34 -15.83
C GLN A 668 -21.61 23.69 -15.85
N PHE A 669 -20.96 23.33 -16.95
CA PHE A 669 -19.52 23.35 -17.12
C PHE A 669 -18.88 24.73 -16.94
N PRO A 670 -19.43 25.86 -17.43
CA PRO A 670 -18.85 27.19 -17.19
C PRO A 670 -18.81 27.56 -15.70
N TYR A 671 -19.87 27.23 -14.95
CA TYR A 671 -19.93 27.45 -13.50
C TYR A 671 -18.93 26.56 -12.74
N TRP A 672 -18.80 25.29 -13.16
CA TRP A 672 -17.76 24.40 -12.62
C TRP A 672 -16.34 24.95 -12.87
N VAL A 673 -16.05 25.53 -14.04
CA VAL A 673 -14.73 26.15 -14.33
C VAL A 673 -14.45 27.34 -13.41
N GLN A 674 -15.45 28.16 -13.08
CA GLN A 674 -15.30 29.24 -12.09
C GLN A 674 -14.93 28.68 -10.70
N LEU A 675 -15.62 27.62 -10.26
CA LEU A 675 -15.35 26.96 -8.97
C LEU A 675 -14.00 26.23 -8.94
N ASP A 676 -13.57 25.55 -10.01
CA ASP A 676 -12.26 24.88 -10.02
C ASP A 676 -11.11 25.90 -10.01
N ASN A 677 -11.26 27.00 -10.77
CA ASN A 677 -10.31 28.13 -10.76
C ASN A 677 -10.20 28.84 -9.40
N LEU A 678 -11.29 28.85 -8.60
CA LEU A 678 -11.27 29.34 -7.24
C LEU A 678 -10.28 28.54 -6.39
N PHE A 679 -10.32 27.20 -6.47
CA PHE A 679 -9.48 26.31 -5.67
C PHE A 679 -8.09 25.99 -6.26
N GLU A 680 -7.81 26.30 -7.52
CA GLU A 680 -6.45 26.17 -8.09
C GLU A 680 -5.49 27.25 -7.53
N LYS A 681 -4.27 26.82 -7.20
CA LYS A 681 -3.21 27.59 -6.52
C LYS A 681 -2.16 28.10 -7.50
N HIS A 682 -2.09 27.54 -8.71
CA HIS A 682 -1.13 27.90 -9.75
C HIS A 682 -1.83 28.56 -10.94
N GLU A 683 -1.50 29.82 -11.22
CA GLU A 683 -2.12 30.59 -12.32
C GLU A 683 -2.07 29.86 -13.67
N VAL A 684 -0.94 29.21 -13.98
CA VAL A 684 -0.71 28.46 -15.22
C VAL A 684 -1.56 27.18 -15.37
N ARG A 685 -2.35 26.82 -14.35
CA ARG A 685 -3.27 25.68 -14.35
C ARG A 685 -4.73 26.08 -14.33
N ARG A 686 -5.04 27.34 -14.00
CA ARG A 686 -6.39 27.89 -14.19
C ARG A 686 -6.76 27.82 -15.67
N HIS A 687 -7.99 27.45 -15.97
CA HIS A 687 -8.52 27.39 -17.33
C HIS A 687 -9.30 28.67 -17.65
N THR A 688 -9.33 29.10 -18.90
CA THR A 688 -10.18 30.22 -19.31
C THR A 688 -11.64 29.78 -19.42
N GLN A 689 -12.56 30.74 -19.50
CA GLN A 689 -13.98 30.46 -19.76
C GLN A 689 -14.25 29.81 -21.14
N ASN A 690 -13.24 29.77 -22.03
CA ASN A 690 -13.33 29.16 -23.36
C ASN A 690 -12.87 27.69 -23.40
N VAL A 691 -12.38 27.14 -22.28
CA VAL A 691 -12.00 25.73 -22.19
C VAL A 691 -13.17 24.83 -22.59
N ARG A 692 -12.86 23.63 -23.10
CA ARG A 692 -13.86 22.63 -23.49
C ARG A 692 -13.80 21.42 -22.55
N LEU A 693 -14.94 20.83 -22.22
CA LEU A 693 -15.01 19.68 -21.32
C LEU A 693 -14.06 18.54 -21.75
N LEU A 694 -14.00 18.21 -23.05
CA LEU A 694 -13.08 17.19 -23.57
C LEU A 694 -11.60 17.45 -23.22
N TYR A 695 -11.17 18.71 -23.14
CA TYR A 695 -9.83 19.08 -22.72
C TYR A 695 -9.60 18.76 -21.23
N ILE A 696 -10.54 19.11 -20.36
CA ILE A 696 -10.50 18.79 -18.92
C ILE A 696 -10.49 17.27 -18.69
N LEU A 697 -11.36 16.54 -19.40
CA LEU A 697 -11.40 15.08 -19.33
C LEU A 697 -10.06 14.43 -19.73
N ALA A 698 -9.42 14.97 -20.77
CA ALA A 698 -8.12 14.53 -21.25
C ALA A 698 -6.98 14.84 -20.27
N GLU A 699 -6.99 16.04 -19.68
CA GLU A 699 -6.03 16.46 -18.65
C GLU A 699 -6.15 15.61 -17.38
N GLY A 700 -7.38 15.25 -16.99
CA GLY A 700 -7.71 14.44 -15.80
C GLY A 700 -7.64 12.93 -15.98
N ASN A 701 -7.23 12.42 -17.16
CA ASN A 701 -7.17 10.99 -17.49
C ASN A 701 -8.53 10.25 -17.40
N LEU A 702 -9.64 10.95 -17.67
CA LEU A 702 -11.01 10.47 -17.48
C LEU A 702 -11.53 9.68 -18.70
N SER A 703 -10.85 8.57 -18.98
CA SER A 703 -11.06 7.73 -20.18
C SER A 703 -12.49 7.29 -20.45
N ASN A 704 -13.30 7.06 -19.42
CA ASN A 704 -14.65 6.53 -19.61
C ASN A 704 -15.60 7.63 -20.13
N LEU A 705 -15.46 8.86 -19.63
CA LEU A 705 -16.20 10.01 -20.16
C LEU A 705 -15.70 10.43 -21.54
N ILE A 706 -14.39 10.37 -21.80
CA ILE A 706 -13.84 10.64 -23.14
C ILE A 706 -14.46 9.70 -24.17
N ARG A 707 -14.63 8.41 -23.84
CA ARG A 707 -15.19 7.38 -24.73
C ARG A 707 -16.63 7.70 -25.17
N VAL A 708 -17.44 8.32 -24.30
CA VAL A 708 -18.85 8.65 -24.58
C VAL A 708 -19.07 10.13 -24.90
N HIS A 709 -18.00 10.95 -24.95
CA HIS A 709 -18.09 12.37 -25.28
C HIS A 709 -18.37 12.57 -26.78
N PRO A 710 -19.43 13.30 -27.19
CA PRO A 710 -19.85 13.41 -28.60
C PRO A 710 -18.74 13.82 -29.57
N SER A 711 -17.86 14.75 -29.15
CA SER A 711 -16.75 15.27 -29.98
C SER A 711 -15.41 14.53 -29.79
N VAL A 712 -15.39 13.25 -29.38
CA VAL A 712 -14.15 12.52 -29.08
C VAL A 712 -13.11 12.53 -30.21
N LEU A 713 -13.56 12.48 -31.47
CA LEU A 713 -12.68 12.55 -32.66
C LEU A 713 -12.08 13.94 -32.90
N SER A 714 -12.62 15.00 -32.29
CA SER A 714 -12.11 16.37 -32.43
C SER A 714 -10.90 16.66 -31.52
N CYS A 715 -10.34 15.66 -30.83
CA CYS A 715 -9.26 15.83 -29.84
C CYS A 715 -7.94 16.41 -30.38
N LEU A 716 -7.79 16.50 -31.70
CA LEU A 716 -6.63 17.06 -32.42
C LEU A 716 -6.94 18.39 -33.14
N ASP A 717 -8.22 18.76 -33.26
CA ASP A 717 -8.70 19.92 -34.03
C ASP A 717 -9.34 20.98 -33.12
N MET A 718 -9.91 20.55 -31.99
CA MET A 718 -10.54 21.41 -30.98
C MET A 718 -9.46 22.15 -30.19
N GLU A 719 -9.29 23.45 -30.46
CA GLU A 719 -8.48 24.30 -29.61
C GLU A 719 -9.05 24.36 -28.18
N GLY A 720 -8.14 24.35 -27.21
CA GLY A 720 -8.38 24.44 -25.78
C GLY A 720 -7.32 25.31 -25.12
N GLU A 721 -6.72 24.83 -24.04
CA GLU A 721 -5.89 25.65 -23.14
C GLU A 721 -4.38 25.52 -23.40
N ARG A 722 -3.55 25.63 -22.36
CA ARG A 722 -2.07 25.64 -22.39
C ARG A 722 -1.37 24.59 -23.27
N TYR A 723 -1.98 23.43 -23.51
CA TYR A 723 -1.45 22.36 -24.39
C TYR A 723 -2.05 22.37 -25.81
N LYS A 724 -2.83 23.39 -26.13
CA LYS A 724 -3.63 23.65 -27.33
C LYS A 724 -4.72 22.64 -27.67
N PHE A 725 -4.48 21.33 -27.57
CA PHE A 725 -5.45 20.31 -27.97
C PHE A 725 -5.68 19.27 -26.86
N PRO A 726 -6.90 18.70 -26.70
CA PRO A 726 -7.16 17.63 -25.73
C PRO A 726 -6.17 16.45 -25.82
N PHE A 727 -5.80 16.04 -27.04
CA PHE A 727 -4.81 14.97 -27.22
C PHE A 727 -3.45 15.34 -26.60
N PHE A 728 -2.91 16.52 -26.92
CA PHE A 728 -1.67 17.03 -26.33
C PHE A 728 -1.77 17.25 -24.82
N ALA A 729 -2.95 17.62 -24.30
CA ALA A 729 -3.20 17.72 -22.87
C ALA A 729 -3.07 16.36 -22.17
N SER A 730 -3.58 15.29 -22.78
CA SER A 730 -3.40 13.94 -22.25
C SER A 730 -1.94 13.48 -22.28
N LEU A 731 -1.16 13.87 -23.30
CA LEU A 731 0.28 13.57 -23.36
C LEU A 731 1.07 14.31 -22.30
N ALA A 732 0.95 15.65 -22.22
CA ALA A 732 1.72 16.50 -21.30
C ALA A 732 1.40 16.26 -19.81
N THR A 733 0.27 15.61 -19.50
CA THR A 733 -0.09 15.21 -18.14
C THR A 733 0.26 13.76 -17.78
N GLY A 734 0.69 12.94 -18.74
CA GLY A 734 0.90 11.50 -18.54
C GLY A 734 -0.41 10.69 -18.46
N SER A 735 -1.49 11.21 -19.03
CA SER A 735 -2.84 10.64 -18.99
C SER A 735 -3.01 9.52 -20.03
N GLY A 736 -2.22 8.45 -19.89
CA GLY A 736 -2.14 7.37 -20.87
C GLY A 736 -3.42 6.56 -21.10
N LYS A 737 -4.44 6.64 -20.21
CA LYS A 737 -5.76 6.06 -20.49
C LYS A 737 -6.53 6.95 -21.46
N ALA A 738 -6.49 8.28 -21.27
CA ALA A 738 -7.08 9.23 -22.21
C ALA A 738 -6.46 9.14 -23.61
N VAL A 739 -5.12 9.09 -23.71
CA VAL A 739 -4.41 8.88 -24.99
C VAL A 739 -4.92 7.62 -25.69
N ARG A 740 -4.95 6.49 -24.96
CA ARG A 740 -5.45 5.21 -25.48
C ARG A 740 -6.90 5.30 -25.94
N THR A 741 -7.79 5.95 -25.19
CA THR A 741 -9.19 6.12 -25.57
C THR A 741 -9.34 6.96 -26.84
N PHE A 742 -8.57 8.04 -27.00
CA PHE A 742 -8.55 8.78 -28.26
C PHE A 742 -8.10 7.91 -29.44
N MET A 743 -6.99 7.17 -29.28
CA MET A 743 -6.50 6.28 -30.35
C MET A 743 -7.53 5.19 -30.70
N GLN A 744 -8.18 4.59 -29.70
CA GLN A 744 -9.24 3.60 -29.87
C GLN A 744 -10.49 4.18 -30.57
N ALA A 745 -10.88 5.43 -30.26
CA ALA A 745 -11.99 6.09 -30.93
C ALA A 745 -11.71 6.29 -32.43
N TYR A 746 -10.48 6.68 -32.80
CA TYR A 746 -10.06 6.73 -34.21
C TYR A 746 -10.04 5.34 -34.85
N ALA A 747 -9.46 4.33 -34.19
CA ALA A 747 -9.38 2.96 -34.70
C ALA A 747 -10.75 2.25 -34.85
N ALA A 748 -11.77 2.71 -34.13
CA ALA A 748 -13.16 2.25 -34.25
C ALA A 748 -13.92 2.89 -35.42
N ASN A 749 -13.49 4.07 -35.88
CA ASN A 749 -14.10 4.81 -37.00
C ASN A 749 -13.38 4.58 -38.34
N MET A 750 -12.39 3.69 -38.37
CA MET A 750 -11.58 3.37 -39.55
C MET A 750 -11.79 1.91 -40.00
N PRO A 751 -11.50 1.58 -41.28
CA PRO A 751 -11.66 0.21 -41.81
C PRO A 751 -10.88 -0.85 -41.00
N PRO A 752 -11.35 -2.10 -40.94
CA PRO A 752 -10.69 -3.18 -40.19
C PRO A 752 -9.22 -3.42 -40.54
N GLU A 753 -8.83 -3.10 -41.77
CA GLU A 753 -7.49 -3.24 -42.33
C GLU A 753 -6.51 -2.15 -41.84
N SER A 754 -7.01 -1.11 -41.18
CA SER A 754 -6.21 0.00 -40.68
C SER A 754 -5.22 -0.43 -39.60
N ARG A 755 -3.95 0.01 -39.73
CA ARG A 755 -2.88 -0.28 -38.77
C ARG A 755 -3.10 0.40 -37.41
N LEU A 756 -4.05 1.34 -37.30
CA LEU A 756 -4.41 2.03 -36.05
C LEU A 756 -4.70 1.08 -34.87
N ARG A 757 -5.32 -0.08 -35.12
CA ARG A 757 -5.58 -1.08 -34.06
C ARG A 757 -4.29 -1.66 -33.50
N ALA A 758 -3.37 -2.08 -34.38
CA ALA A 758 -2.05 -2.56 -33.98
C ALA A 758 -1.21 -1.47 -33.27
N LEU A 759 -1.37 -0.20 -33.66
CA LEU A 759 -0.73 0.94 -32.99
C LEU A 759 -1.31 1.19 -31.58
N CYS A 760 -2.62 1.01 -31.38
CA CYS A 760 -3.21 1.02 -30.03
C CYS A 760 -2.60 -0.07 -29.15
N ASP A 761 -2.42 -1.28 -29.68
CA ASP A 761 -1.81 -2.39 -28.93
C ASP A 761 -0.32 -2.16 -28.65
N LYS A 762 0.45 -1.65 -29.63
CA LYS A 762 1.86 -1.23 -29.48
C LYS A 762 2.00 -0.16 -28.38
N TYR A 763 1.09 0.82 -28.33
CA TYR A 763 1.03 1.82 -27.25
C TYR A 763 0.73 1.20 -25.88
N CYS A 764 -0.13 0.18 -25.82
CA CYS A 764 -0.42 -0.55 -24.59
C CYS A 764 0.77 -1.38 -24.09
N GLN A 765 1.50 -2.03 -25.00
CA GLN A 765 2.63 -2.91 -24.70
C GLN A 765 3.89 -2.13 -24.27
N ASN A 766 4.11 -0.93 -24.82
CA ASN A 766 5.27 -0.07 -24.53
C ASN A 766 5.30 0.54 -23.11
N GLY A 767 4.39 0.14 -22.22
CA GLY A 767 4.61 0.15 -20.77
C GLY A 767 5.03 1.49 -20.16
N SER A 768 4.30 2.57 -20.45
CA SER A 768 4.57 3.91 -19.87
C SER A 768 6.02 4.39 -20.05
N ARG A 769 6.63 4.14 -21.23
CA ARG A 769 7.59 5.11 -21.78
C ARG A 769 6.84 6.39 -22.11
N ASN A 770 6.60 7.18 -21.06
CA ASN A 770 5.83 8.40 -21.10
C ASN A 770 6.49 9.34 -22.13
N PRO A 771 5.78 9.82 -23.17
CA PRO A 771 6.37 10.71 -24.16
C PRO A 771 6.98 11.93 -23.46
N SER A 772 8.01 12.50 -24.08
CA SER A 772 8.89 13.55 -23.55
C SER A 772 8.19 14.90 -23.23
N LEU A 773 6.86 14.95 -23.36
CA LEU A 773 6.01 16.07 -22.96
C LEU A 773 5.81 16.10 -21.44
N ARG A 774 6.50 17.04 -20.79
CA ARG A 774 6.28 17.40 -19.40
C ARG A 774 5.17 18.46 -19.29
N ARG A 775 4.70 18.71 -18.06
CA ARG A 775 3.59 19.66 -17.79
C ARG A 775 3.90 21.13 -18.15
N ASP A 776 5.17 21.49 -18.34
CA ASP A 776 5.67 22.78 -18.81
C ASP A 776 5.64 22.93 -20.35
N PHE A 777 5.30 21.87 -21.09
CA PHE A 777 5.07 21.97 -22.54
C PHE A 777 4.08 23.07 -22.88
N ARG A 778 4.40 23.85 -23.92
CA ARG A 778 3.51 24.80 -24.56
C ARG A 778 3.51 24.49 -26.05
N PHE A 779 2.32 24.29 -26.61
CA PHE A 779 2.20 24.17 -28.06
C PHE A 779 2.55 25.53 -28.70
N SER A 780 3.30 25.53 -29.79
CA SER A 780 3.64 26.74 -30.52
C SER A 780 2.84 26.80 -31.82
N ASP A 781 2.08 27.88 -32.04
CA ASP A 781 1.37 28.13 -33.30
C ASP A 781 2.30 28.35 -34.51
N ARG A 782 3.62 28.29 -34.32
CA ARG A 782 4.57 28.20 -35.42
C ARG A 782 4.76 26.80 -35.96
N ARG A 783 4.44 25.74 -35.20
CA ARG A 783 4.69 24.34 -35.54
C ARG A 783 3.41 23.61 -35.98
N THR A 784 3.55 22.63 -36.86
CA THR A 784 2.49 21.65 -37.15
C THR A 784 2.43 20.60 -36.05
N ILE A 785 1.30 19.89 -35.93
CA ILE A 785 1.13 18.77 -34.98
C ILE A 785 2.19 17.68 -35.21
N LEU A 786 2.44 17.29 -36.47
CA LEU A 786 3.47 16.32 -36.82
C LEU A 786 4.88 16.83 -36.46
N SER A 787 5.22 18.09 -36.75
CA SER A 787 6.52 18.66 -36.37
C SER A 787 6.75 18.64 -34.85
N CYS A 788 5.71 18.85 -34.04
CA CYS A 788 5.79 18.70 -32.59
C CYS A 788 6.07 17.24 -32.17
N ILE A 789 5.39 16.24 -32.74
CA ILE A 789 5.64 14.83 -32.38
C ILE A 789 6.98 14.31 -32.94
N ALA A 790 7.39 14.77 -34.12
CA ALA A 790 8.68 14.48 -34.72
C ALA A 790 9.86 14.96 -33.87
N GLU A 791 9.70 16.08 -33.15
CA GLU A 791 10.69 16.57 -32.18
C GLU A 791 10.79 15.66 -30.94
N LEU A 792 9.66 15.11 -30.48
CA LEU A 792 9.60 14.26 -29.27
C LEU A 792 10.16 12.86 -29.48
N GLY A 793 10.08 12.33 -30.69
CA GLY A 793 10.57 11.00 -31.05
C GLY A 793 9.62 9.84 -30.71
N ASP A 794 8.34 10.11 -30.40
CA ASP A 794 7.36 9.04 -30.15
C ASP A 794 6.86 8.45 -31.47
N GLU A 795 7.50 7.36 -31.88
CA GLU A 795 7.19 6.57 -33.07
C GLU A 795 5.73 6.12 -33.13
N VAL A 796 5.14 5.70 -32.01
CA VAL A 796 3.79 5.12 -31.99
C VAL A 796 2.74 6.21 -32.19
N ILE A 797 2.93 7.37 -31.55
CA ILE A 797 2.06 8.53 -31.75
C ILE A 797 2.25 9.12 -33.15
N PHE A 798 3.48 9.12 -33.69
CA PHE A 798 3.73 9.64 -35.03
C PHE A 798 3.10 8.77 -36.12
N GLU A 799 3.29 7.44 -36.07
CA GLU A 799 2.58 6.49 -36.94
C GLU A 799 1.06 6.67 -36.81
N PHE A 800 0.54 6.77 -35.57
CA PHE A 800 -0.89 6.97 -35.32
C PHE A 800 -1.45 8.21 -36.02
N LEU A 801 -0.76 9.35 -35.91
CA LEU A 801 -1.20 10.60 -36.54
C LEU A 801 -1.22 10.51 -38.07
N LEU A 802 -0.22 9.89 -38.69
CA LEU A 802 -0.21 9.67 -40.14
C LEU A 802 -1.37 8.76 -40.59
N GLU A 803 -1.59 7.66 -39.88
CA GLU A 803 -2.66 6.68 -40.17
C GLU A 803 -4.08 7.25 -39.93
N THR A 804 -4.24 8.42 -39.29
CA THR A 804 -5.53 9.14 -39.25
C THR A 804 -5.92 9.76 -40.60
N GLY A 805 -4.98 9.92 -41.54
CA GLY A 805 -5.17 10.59 -42.82
C GLY A 805 -5.36 12.12 -42.73
N LYS A 806 -5.41 12.70 -41.53
CA LYS A 806 -5.62 14.15 -41.32
C LYS A 806 -4.38 15.02 -41.58
N PHE A 807 -3.18 14.44 -41.55
CA PHE A 807 -1.92 15.19 -41.55
C PHE A 807 -0.97 14.73 -42.66
N THR A 808 -0.56 15.67 -43.51
CA THR A 808 0.43 15.43 -44.57
C THR A 808 1.84 15.31 -43.96
N PRO A 809 2.62 14.24 -44.27
CA PRO A 809 3.92 13.99 -43.66
C PRO A 809 4.97 15.07 -43.97
N ASP A 810 4.85 15.78 -45.09
CA ASP A 810 5.74 16.88 -45.49
C ASP A 810 5.15 18.29 -45.21
N SER A 811 4.17 18.39 -44.31
CA SER A 811 3.53 19.68 -43.97
C SER A 811 4.53 20.69 -43.37
N LYS A 812 4.79 21.77 -44.09
CA LYS A 812 5.69 22.84 -43.65
C LYS A 812 5.07 23.71 -42.55
N ASP A 813 5.88 24.03 -41.56
CA ASP A 813 5.51 24.90 -40.46
C ASP A 813 5.70 26.40 -40.79
N LYS A 814 5.44 27.32 -39.84
CA LYS A 814 5.54 28.77 -40.10
C LYS A 814 6.98 29.24 -40.35
N ASP A 815 7.99 28.47 -39.99
CA ASP A 815 9.40 28.73 -40.31
C ASP A 815 9.85 27.93 -41.56
N GLY A 816 8.92 27.21 -42.21
CA GLY A 816 9.11 26.46 -43.44
C GLY A 816 9.63 25.03 -43.23
N ARG A 817 9.80 24.58 -41.98
CA ARG A 817 10.40 23.28 -41.66
C ARG A 817 9.38 22.17 -41.74
N THR A 818 9.81 21.01 -42.20
CA THR A 818 8.99 19.79 -42.28
C THR A 818 9.19 18.96 -41.01
N PRO A 819 8.32 17.96 -40.73
CA PRO A 819 8.55 17.01 -39.65
C PRO A 819 9.89 16.29 -39.77
N LEU A 820 10.38 16.05 -40.99
CA LEU A 820 11.70 15.48 -41.24
C LEU A 820 12.82 16.41 -40.76
N SER A 821 12.73 17.73 -41.00
CA SER A 821 13.69 18.71 -40.47
C SER A 821 13.77 18.66 -38.94
N TRP A 822 12.63 18.54 -38.24
CA TRP A 822 12.57 18.47 -36.79
C TRP A 822 13.11 17.14 -36.22
N ALA A 823 12.74 16.01 -36.81
CA ALA A 823 13.28 14.71 -36.44
C ALA A 823 14.81 14.64 -36.66
N ALA A 824 15.28 15.22 -37.78
CA ALA A 824 16.69 15.26 -38.14
C ALA A 824 17.52 16.14 -37.18
N ALA A 825 16.98 17.30 -36.77
CA ALA A 825 17.60 18.16 -35.77
C ALA A 825 17.70 17.50 -34.38
N LYS A 826 16.76 16.62 -34.01
CA LYS A 826 16.76 15.94 -32.69
C LYS A 826 17.45 14.58 -32.66
N GLY A 827 17.83 14.03 -33.81
CA GLY A 827 18.46 12.71 -33.89
C GLY A 827 17.45 11.56 -33.78
N ASN A 828 16.17 11.80 -34.04
CA ASN A 828 15.10 10.82 -33.88
C ASN A 828 15.08 9.81 -35.03
N GLU A 829 16.00 8.85 -34.97
CA GLU A 829 16.31 7.86 -36.02
C GLU A 829 15.07 7.08 -36.52
N THR A 830 14.18 6.69 -35.62
CA THR A 830 12.95 5.94 -35.93
C THR A 830 11.98 6.78 -36.78
N ILE A 831 11.77 8.04 -36.40
CA ILE A 831 10.92 8.99 -37.14
C ILE A 831 11.52 9.32 -38.51
N VAL A 832 12.84 9.51 -38.58
CA VAL A 832 13.55 9.76 -39.86
C VAL A 832 13.37 8.56 -40.80
N LYS A 833 13.60 7.33 -40.33
CA LYS A 833 13.39 6.11 -41.12
C LYS A 833 11.95 5.97 -41.61
N LEU A 834 10.97 6.24 -40.76
CA LEU A 834 9.54 6.18 -41.08
C LEU A 834 9.14 7.21 -42.15
N LEU A 835 9.61 8.46 -42.03
CA LEU A 835 9.36 9.51 -43.01
C LEU A 835 10.03 9.22 -44.35
N LEU A 836 11.29 8.76 -44.35
CA LEU A 836 12.00 8.41 -45.60
C LEU A 836 11.42 7.17 -46.30
N ALA A 837 10.73 6.28 -45.58
CA ALA A 837 9.97 5.18 -46.15
C ALA A 837 8.62 5.62 -46.77
N THR A 838 8.22 6.89 -46.59
CA THR A 838 6.97 7.44 -47.11
C THR A 838 7.22 8.20 -48.41
N ASN A 839 6.73 7.66 -49.55
CA ASN A 839 6.94 8.21 -50.91
C ASN A 839 6.44 9.65 -51.16
N GLN A 840 5.91 10.34 -50.14
CA GLN A 840 5.37 11.70 -50.22
C GLN A 840 6.24 12.74 -49.49
N VAL A 841 7.41 12.35 -48.98
CA VAL A 841 8.33 13.22 -48.23
C VAL A 841 9.52 13.59 -49.11
N ASP A 842 9.76 14.90 -49.28
CA ASP A 842 10.97 15.41 -49.92
C ASP A 842 12.13 15.44 -48.89
N PRO A 843 13.19 14.63 -49.08
CA PRO A 843 14.28 14.56 -48.12
C PRO A 843 15.23 15.77 -48.16
N ASP A 844 15.20 16.61 -49.21
CA ASP A 844 15.97 17.86 -49.32
C ASP A 844 15.12 19.13 -49.11
N SER A 845 13.88 18.96 -48.63
CA SER A 845 12.89 20.04 -48.50
C SER A 845 13.40 21.23 -47.67
N LYS A 846 13.59 22.37 -48.35
CA LYS A 846 14.16 23.60 -47.75
C LYS A 846 13.17 24.36 -46.86
N ASP A 847 13.67 24.87 -45.73
CA ASP A 847 12.95 25.80 -44.86
C ASP A 847 13.08 27.27 -45.31
N LYS A 848 12.55 28.22 -44.54
CA LYS A 848 12.59 29.65 -44.91
C LYS A 848 13.99 30.25 -44.90
N ASP A 849 14.96 29.66 -44.22
CA ASP A 849 16.36 30.07 -44.27
C ASP A 849 17.11 29.38 -45.44
N GLY A 850 16.45 28.45 -46.13
CA GLY A 850 17.04 27.64 -47.20
C GLY A 850 17.73 26.36 -46.71
N ARG A 851 17.61 26.03 -45.42
CA ARG A 851 18.26 24.87 -44.81
C ARG A 851 17.46 23.60 -45.06
N THR A 852 18.16 22.51 -45.34
CA THR A 852 17.58 21.18 -45.58
C THR A 852 17.60 20.34 -44.30
N PRO A 853 16.88 19.20 -44.22
CA PRO A 853 17.00 18.28 -43.08
C PRO A 853 18.45 17.82 -42.82
N LEU A 854 19.28 17.75 -43.87
CA LEU A 854 20.70 17.44 -43.75
C LEU A 854 21.49 18.58 -43.09
N SER A 855 21.22 19.85 -43.44
CA SER A 855 21.80 21.01 -42.74
C SER A 855 21.49 20.96 -41.23
N TRP A 856 20.25 20.63 -40.88
CA TRP A 856 19.80 20.50 -39.49
C TRP A 856 20.44 19.32 -38.75
N ALA A 857 20.57 18.15 -39.38
CA ALA A 857 21.27 17.00 -38.81
C ALA A 857 22.77 17.27 -38.58
N ALA A 858 23.41 17.88 -39.58
CA ALA A 858 24.85 18.19 -39.56
C ALA A 858 25.19 19.25 -38.50
N GLY A 859 24.43 20.35 -38.42
CA GLY A 859 24.61 21.40 -37.41
C GLY A 859 24.30 20.97 -35.97
N GLN A 860 23.60 19.84 -35.77
CA GLN A 860 23.35 19.25 -34.45
C GLN A 860 24.28 18.05 -34.14
N GLY A 861 25.15 17.66 -35.08
CA GLY A 861 26.09 16.55 -34.90
C GLY A 861 25.46 15.14 -34.99
N ASN A 862 24.26 15.01 -35.56
CA ASN A 862 23.50 13.77 -35.57
C ASN A 862 23.98 12.79 -36.67
N GLU A 863 25.14 12.17 -36.47
CA GLU A 863 25.83 11.32 -37.45
C GLU A 863 24.95 10.23 -38.08
N THR A 864 24.16 9.52 -37.28
CA THR A 864 23.26 8.47 -37.78
C THR A 864 22.23 9.01 -38.76
N ILE A 865 21.71 10.23 -38.51
CA ILE A 865 20.75 10.89 -39.39
C ILE A 865 21.43 11.36 -40.68
N VAL A 866 22.62 11.97 -40.57
CA VAL A 866 23.43 12.38 -41.74
C VAL A 866 23.64 11.18 -42.68
N LYS A 867 24.02 10.02 -42.13
CA LYS A 867 24.17 8.77 -42.90
C LYS A 867 22.86 8.29 -43.53
N LEU A 868 21.75 8.32 -42.80
CA LEU A 868 20.43 7.91 -43.30
C LEU A 868 19.93 8.80 -44.45
N LEU A 869 20.07 10.11 -44.32
CA LEU A 869 19.64 11.07 -45.35
C LEU A 869 20.47 10.91 -46.64
N LEU A 870 21.80 10.80 -46.53
CA LEU A 870 22.67 10.62 -47.69
C LEU A 870 22.47 9.25 -48.38
N ALA A 871 22.15 8.20 -47.62
CA ALA A 871 21.87 6.88 -48.16
C ALA A 871 20.61 6.82 -49.06
N THR A 872 19.76 7.85 -49.06
CA THR A 872 18.60 7.94 -49.98
C THR A 872 19.01 8.20 -51.43
N GLY A 873 20.20 8.79 -51.67
CA GLY A 873 20.63 9.27 -52.98
C GLY A 873 19.83 10.47 -53.53
N GLN A 874 18.87 11.01 -52.78
CA GLN A 874 17.96 12.10 -53.19
C GLN A 874 18.30 13.46 -52.54
N VAL A 875 19.25 13.47 -51.61
CA VAL A 875 19.66 14.66 -50.84
C VAL A 875 20.96 15.22 -51.42
N ASP A 876 21.00 16.54 -51.67
CA ASP A 876 22.20 17.23 -52.10
C ASP A 876 23.11 17.54 -50.88
N PRO A 877 24.31 16.92 -50.76
CA PRO A 877 25.23 17.16 -49.64
C PRO A 877 25.78 18.59 -49.60
N ASP A 878 25.75 19.31 -50.71
CA ASP A 878 26.29 20.66 -50.89
C ASP A 878 25.19 21.73 -51.02
N SER A 879 23.94 21.34 -50.74
CA SER A 879 22.76 22.20 -50.80
C SER A 879 22.93 23.44 -49.92
N LYS A 880 23.06 24.61 -50.55
CA LYS A 880 23.29 25.89 -49.83
C LYS A 880 21.99 26.48 -49.29
N ASP A 881 22.09 27.03 -48.09
CA ASP A 881 21.09 27.93 -47.51
C ASP A 881 21.25 29.38 -48.00
N LYS A 882 20.41 30.31 -47.52
CA LYS A 882 20.41 31.72 -47.95
C LYS A 882 21.68 32.49 -47.58
N ASP A 883 22.40 32.05 -46.55
CA ASP A 883 23.68 32.63 -46.15
C ASP A 883 24.85 31.99 -46.94
N GLY A 884 24.56 31.06 -47.85
CA GLY A 884 25.52 30.32 -48.65
C GLY A 884 26.14 29.11 -47.95
N TRP A 885 25.64 28.73 -46.76
CA TRP A 885 26.22 27.67 -45.94
C TRP A 885 25.73 26.30 -46.41
N THR A 886 26.65 25.34 -46.53
CA THR A 886 26.32 23.93 -46.77
C THR A 886 26.13 23.20 -45.43
N PRO A 887 25.57 21.97 -45.43
CA PRO A 887 25.57 21.11 -44.25
C PRO A 887 26.96 20.94 -43.60
N LEU A 888 28.03 20.90 -44.41
CA LEU A 888 29.40 20.87 -43.89
C LEU A 888 29.78 22.16 -43.14
N SER A 889 29.40 23.34 -43.66
CA SER A 889 29.60 24.61 -42.93
C SER A 889 28.91 24.60 -41.56
N TRP A 890 27.66 24.11 -41.50
CA TRP A 890 26.90 23.98 -40.25
C TRP A 890 27.57 23.03 -39.26
N ALA A 891 28.04 21.87 -39.73
CA ALA A 891 28.79 20.91 -38.91
C ALA A 891 30.13 21.47 -38.41
N VAL A 892 30.87 22.23 -39.24
CA VAL A 892 32.16 22.84 -38.85
C VAL A 892 31.99 23.90 -37.75
N VAL A 893 30.95 24.73 -37.84
CA VAL A 893 30.74 25.84 -36.89
C VAL A 893 30.21 25.35 -35.54
N HIS A 894 29.43 24.26 -35.51
CA HIS A 894 28.86 23.68 -34.28
C HIS A 894 29.65 22.46 -33.78
N GLY A 895 30.72 22.06 -34.49
CA GLY A 895 31.37 20.76 -34.38
C GLY A 895 32.58 20.70 -33.44
N ASP A 896 32.39 20.96 -32.15
CA ASP A 896 33.38 20.59 -31.11
C ASP A 896 33.30 19.09 -30.72
N LYS A 897 32.52 18.25 -31.43
CA LYS A 897 32.22 16.86 -31.00
C LYS A 897 32.34 15.71 -32.01
N VAL A 898 32.14 15.90 -33.32
CA VAL A 898 32.34 14.82 -34.33
C VAL A 898 32.81 15.43 -35.67
N VAL A 899 33.82 14.83 -36.30
CA VAL A 899 34.30 15.22 -37.64
C VAL A 899 33.71 14.28 -38.70
N PHE A 900 32.90 14.83 -39.62
CA PHE A 900 32.32 14.07 -40.72
C PHE A 900 33.28 13.93 -41.91
N LYS A 901 33.30 12.76 -42.54
CA LYS A 901 33.78 12.59 -43.92
C LYS A 901 32.63 12.85 -44.90
N LEU A 902 32.32 14.12 -45.13
CA LEU A 902 31.61 14.53 -46.35
C LEU A 902 32.67 14.75 -47.45
N SER A 903 32.42 14.27 -48.66
CA SER A 903 33.33 14.51 -49.80
C SER A 903 33.42 16.01 -50.06
N PRO A 904 34.61 16.57 -50.38
CA PRO A 904 34.73 17.99 -50.68
C PRO A 904 34.57 18.26 -52.19
N PRO A 905 33.62 19.12 -52.60
CA PRO A 905 33.72 19.85 -53.85
C PRO A 905 33.92 21.35 -53.59
N THR A 906 35.07 21.87 -54.07
CA THR A 906 35.30 23.29 -54.42
C THR A 906 34.61 24.33 -53.53
N CYS A 907 35.05 24.46 -52.28
CA CYS A 907 34.62 25.53 -51.38
C CYS A 907 35.18 26.89 -51.83
N HIS A 908 34.44 27.63 -52.66
CA HIS A 908 34.58 29.08 -52.74
C HIS A 908 34.02 29.69 -51.46
N VAL A 909 34.91 29.95 -50.49
CA VAL A 909 34.63 30.79 -49.33
C VAL A 909 34.68 32.24 -49.80
N ASP A 910 33.56 32.96 -49.69
CA ASP A 910 33.52 34.40 -49.99
C ASP A 910 34.27 35.17 -48.88
N PRO A 911 35.34 35.95 -49.17
CA PRO A 911 36.18 36.58 -48.14
C PRO A 911 35.50 37.67 -47.28
N GLY A 912 34.20 37.93 -47.47
CA GLY A 912 33.48 39.04 -46.84
C GLY A 912 33.03 38.86 -45.38
N SER A 913 33.05 37.65 -44.82
CA SER A 913 32.52 37.41 -43.45
C SER A 913 33.43 37.98 -42.37
N LYS A 914 32.87 38.79 -41.45
CA LYS A 914 33.63 39.54 -40.43
C LYS A 914 34.22 38.71 -39.27
N ASP A 915 34.09 37.39 -39.28
CA ASP A 915 34.62 36.51 -38.22
C ASP A 915 35.96 35.88 -38.64
N LYS A 916 37.05 36.37 -38.04
CA LYS A 916 38.42 35.93 -38.36
C LYS A 916 38.79 34.57 -37.79
N ASP A 917 38.01 34.01 -36.86
CA ASP A 917 38.30 32.69 -36.26
C ASP A 917 37.63 31.54 -37.04
N ALA A 918 36.54 31.81 -37.76
CA ALA A 918 35.90 30.82 -38.63
C ALA A 918 36.84 30.33 -39.76
N ALA A 919 37.61 31.25 -40.37
CA ALA A 919 38.57 30.93 -41.43
C ALA A 919 39.74 30.04 -40.95
N LYS A 920 40.20 30.20 -39.71
CA LYS A 920 41.25 29.35 -39.13
C LYS A 920 40.76 27.94 -38.80
N ARG A 921 39.49 27.78 -38.42
CA ARG A 921 38.89 26.47 -38.10
C ARG A 921 38.63 25.64 -39.35
N SER A 922 38.16 26.26 -40.43
CA SER A 922 37.98 25.58 -41.72
C SER A 922 39.32 25.10 -42.32
N GLU A 923 40.38 25.91 -42.23
CA GLU A 923 41.72 25.53 -42.72
C GLU A 923 42.34 24.34 -41.93
N ALA A 924 42.05 24.22 -40.63
CA ALA A 924 42.45 23.08 -39.81
C ALA A 924 41.69 21.78 -40.17
N ILE A 925 40.40 21.87 -40.51
CA ILE A 925 39.56 20.71 -40.85
C ILE A 925 39.83 20.22 -42.27
N ILE A 926 40.11 21.11 -43.23
CA ILE A 926 40.56 20.74 -44.59
C ILE A 926 41.87 19.93 -44.55
N LYS A 927 42.76 20.20 -43.58
CA LYS A 927 43.99 19.42 -43.36
C LYS A 927 43.75 17.97 -42.91
N LEU A 928 42.59 17.66 -42.31
CA LEU A 928 42.23 16.31 -41.84
C LEU A 928 41.58 15.43 -42.92
N LEU A 929 41.33 15.96 -44.12
CA LEU A 929 40.55 15.29 -45.18
C LEU A 929 41.36 14.81 -46.39
N LYS A 930 42.69 14.95 -46.42
CA LYS A 930 43.51 14.39 -47.52
C LYS A 930 43.69 12.87 -47.37
N PRO A 931 43.46 12.07 -48.43
CA PRO A 931 43.79 10.65 -48.41
C PRO A 931 45.32 10.45 -48.36
N PRO A 932 45.82 9.31 -47.84
CA PRO A 932 47.24 9.01 -47.87
C PRO A 932 47.70 8.87 -49.32
N THR A 933 48.62 9.74 -49.74
CA THR A 933 49.28 9.64 -51.04
C THR A 933 50.12 8.37 -51.05
N VAL A 934 49.85 7.46 -51.99
CA VAL A 934 50.73 6.32 -52.26
C VAL A 934 52.00 6.85 -52.91
N LEU A 935 53.15 6.45 -52.35
CA LEU A 935 54.47 6.42 -52.98
C LEU A 935 54.89 4.96 -53.11
#